data_AF-C1MUH7-F1
#
_entry.id   AF-C1MUH7-F1
#
_cell.length_a   1.000
_cell.length_b   1.000
_cell.length_c   1.000
_cell.angle_alpha   90.00
_cell.angle_beta   90.00
_cell.angle_gamma   90.00
#
_symmetry.space_group_name_H-M   'P 1'
#
loop_
_entity.id
_entity.type
_entity.pdbx_description
1 polymer ?
#
loop_
_entity_poly.entity_id
_entity_poly.type
_entity_poly.pdbx_seq_one_letter_code
_entity_poly.pdbx_strand_id
1 'polypeptide(L)'
;MGRERPGVASSPAPPPTPTPDLVQALEMIFEGVDESAWIARVPPLIAARLTGDGEEGGDAIAWAADVVSFASAAAASAAAASAGDDAEAAEAATAMTAAMTTSGFGLAELSRLPHGVSVPLRDALQRCRRSPPGGWPAAAYALVGRDDLALKAAFESSSSPAPSHSVAGNLSTAASHDLRARGVFLPGVGAGGGDGVGADDDEHGGGGGGDGDGGHDLDDGDGDGGAEKSFNATDGGSGGGDGDELEPDGMSHLESYVGPLLFGRDRRLREVRALLSSARPTPILLGGLEGGGGGADGGGGEGGDAEAVSAQQARLWSLAPRTSALAIGRGAFTLGTARARPTEALKIPTLTLAGCLPAHRNAVVKLDLAAVGEGAAFTLWPEFHNGAAAGFALAARTKGELTRAWIVFNRPREPSHAHAGVLMALGLTGHLRALTNTDMYRYLVQEHEATTVGVLIGTAAAHRGTMNPETSKMCFLHLPTRHPGSFPEVELSTQVQSAALLSVGLVYEGSAHRLMSEILLAEIGKEPGGDSSPQGREGYALSAGLALGLVTLGRGRDAIGLVDLRIPERLRRYLGGGGGEFDRRPRESSFRADEFAAKDARARDDANGNGGGQVMENALVNLDVTAPAATLALGLMFLKTNDAAAAAHVAVPSTHYALDHARPDFVLLRVVAKSLIMWDSIDPHEAWVEAQLPEILRLKKTSSRASPDAFEFQGEDDDGGHGGPTGAAVDREALAQAHVHALAGACMALGLRFAGTADAVAANTLTTYALTFLRMKSTAAAGGFPGKLVDRPTLETCVGVAAIALSLVMAGTGDLAALRLLRRLRLRLDVAGVAGAAATAATAAAAATTGAGGAAGLSHGAHVAISMALGFLFLGGGTKTFATDDASIAALLISIYPRFPQNTNDQRCH
;
A
#
# COMPACT_ATOMS: atom_id res chain seq x y z
N MET A 1 113.41 4.86 45.89
CA MET A 1 113.35 3.40 45.60
C MET A 1 112.07 3.15 44.84
N GLY A 2 112.18 2.72 43.59
CA GLY A 2 111.01 2.40 42.76
C GLY A 2 110.34 1.09 43.17
N ARG A 3 109.09 0.94 42.73
CA ARG A 3 108.46 -0.34 42.40
C ARG A 3 107.33 -0.12 41.38
N GLU A 4 107.55 -0.65 40.17
CA GLU A 4 106.52 -1.10 39.19
C GLU A 4 105.54 -2.09 39.87
N ARG A 5 104.26 -2.35 39.50
CA ARG A 5 103.48 -2.55 38.24
C ARG A 5 101.99 -2.84 38.66
N PRO A 6 100.97 -3.16 37.80
CA PRO A 6 100.79 -2.99 36.36
C PRO A 6 99.45 -2.26 35.97
N GLY A 7 99.29 -1.98 34.67
CA GLY A 7 98.13 -1.27 34.10
C GLY A 7 96.82 -2.05 34.07
N VAL A 8 95.71 -1.30 34.20
CA VAL A 8 94.33 -1.75 33.99
C VAL A 8 93.82 -1.07 32.72
N ALA A 9 93.37 -1.88 31.77
CA ALA A 9 92.74 -1.43 30.54
C ALA A 9 91.42 -0.69 30.85
N SER A 10 91.28 0.53 30.33
CA SER A 10 90.03 1.29 30.35
C SER A 10 89.04 0.72 29.34
N SER A 11 87.86 0.32 29.81
CA SER A 11 86.70 -0.04 28.99
C SER A 11 86.26 1.15 28.10
N PRO A 12 85.83 0.92 26.85
CA PRO A 12 85.35 1.99 25.98
C PRO A 12 84.01 2.56 26.48
N ALA A 13 83.82 3.86 26.29
CA ALA A 13 82.61 4.61 26.63
C ALA A 13 81.39 4.14 25.80
N PRO A 14 80.16 4.18 26.34
CA PRO A 14 78.95 3.87 25.59
C PRO A 14 78.71 4.89 24.47
N PRO A 15 78.10 4.48 23.34
CA PRO A 15 77.81 5.38 22.21
C PRO A 15 76.84 6.49 22.62
N PRO A 16 76.89 7.67 21.98
CA PRO A 16 76.00 8.79 22.27
C PRO A 16 74.54 8.40 21.99
N THR A 17 73.66 8.64 22.95
CA THR A 17 72.21 8.49 22.77
C THR A 17 71.73 9.46 21.69
N PRO A 18 70.94 9.01 20.71
CA PRO A 18 70.42 9.90 19.67
C PRO A 18 69.54 11.00 20.27
N THR A 19 69.66 12.22 19.75
CA THR A 19 68.76 13.32 20.13
C THR A 19 67.34 13.04 19.61
N PRO A 20 66.30 13.15 20.45
CA PRO A 20 64.92 12.94 20.01
C PRO A 20 64.46 14.07 19.09
N ASP A 21 63.95 13.71 17.92
CA ASP A 21 63.41 14.61 16.91
C ASP A 21 62.23 13.93 16.20
N LEU A 22 61.03 14.50 16.37
CA LEU A 22 59.80 13.96 15.82
C LEU A 22 59.76 14.03 14.28
N VAL A 23 60.38 15.05 13.68
CA VAL A 23 60.41 15.19 12.22
C VAL A 23 61.30 14.11 11.62
N GLN A 24 62.48 13.91 12.20
CA GLN A 24 63.39 12.83 11.79
C GLN A 24 62.76 11.44 11.98
N ALA A 25 61.98 11.25 13.06
CA ALA A 25 61.20 10.02 13.28
C ALA A 25 60.17 9.77 12.16
N LEU A 26 59.42 10.80 11.75
CA LEU A 26 58.46 10.70 10.65
C LEU A 26 59.14 10.44 9.30
N GLU A 27 60.30 11.03 9.04
CA GLU A 27 61.10 10.74 7.84
C GLU A 27 61.51 9.26 7.80
N MET A 28 62.04 8.72 8.90
CA MET A 28 62.41 7.30 9.01
C MET A 28 61.21 6.36 8.85
N ILE A 29 60.01 6.76 9.29
CA ILE A 29 58.76 6.00 9.08
C ILE A 29 58.43 5.90 7.59
N PHE A 30 58.51 7.00 6.84
CA PHE A 30 58.20 7.01 5.40
C PHE A 30 59.32 6.40 4.54
N GLU A 31 60.57 6.37 5.03
CA GLU A 31 61.70 5.66 4.40
C GLU A 31 61.65 4.14 4.62
N GLY A 32 60.78 3.65 5.51
CA GLY A 32 60.61 2.21 5.79
C GLY A 32 61.68 1.63 6.72
N VAL A 33 62.24 2.45 7.62
CA VAL A 33 63.23 2.01 8.63
C VAL A 33 62.55 1.22 9.75
N ASP A 34 63.24 0.23 10.33
CA ASP A 34 62.72 -0.65 11.39
C ASP A 34 62.05 0.09 12.57
N GLU A 35 60.99 -0.51 13.10
CA GLU A 35 60.14 0.06 14.16
C GLU A 35 60.93 0.56 15.39
N SER A 36 61.87 -0.28 15.86
CA SER A 36 62.71 0.05 17.00
C SER A 36 63.63 1.26 16.77
N ALA A 37 64.00 1.54 15.51
CA ALA A 37 64.95 2.60 15.19
C ALA A 37 64.29 3.98 15.16
N TRP A 38 63.06 4.08 14.65
CA TRP A 38 62.32 5.34 14.69
C TRP A 38 61.67 5.60 16.05
N ILE A 39 61.22 4.57 16.79
CA ILE A 39 60.71 4.73 18.16
C ILE A 39 61.78 5.37 19.07
N ALA A 40 63.05 4.99 18.91
CA ALA A 40 64.16 5.55 19.68
C ALA A 40 64.40 7.06 19.44
N ARG A 41 63.78 7.64 18.41
CA ARG A 41 63.90 9.05 18.02
C ARG A 41 62.66 9.87 18.36
N VAL A 42 61.55 9.21 18.65
CA VAL A 42 60.33 9.85 19.15
C VAL A 42 60.59 10.37 20.57
N PRO A 43 60.13 11.58 20.93
CA PRO A 43 60.25 12.08 22.30
C PRO A 43 59.69 11.09 23.34
N PRO A 44 60.36 10.90 24.49
CA PRO A 44 60.11 9.77 25.40
C PRO A 44 58.68 9.71 25.96
N LEU A 45 58.00 10.86 26.12
CA LEU A 45 56.61 10.91 26.57
C LEU A 45 55.61 10.45 25.50
N ILE A 46 55.91 10.69 24.21
CA ILE A 46 55.10 10.22 23.08
C ILE A 46 55.38 8.74 22.85
N ALA A 47 56.66 8.32 22.93
CA ALA A 47 57.07 6.92 22.81
C ALA A 47 56.44 6.03 23.89
N ALA A 48 56.45 6.47 25.16
CA ALA A 48 55.83 5.73 26.27
C ALA A 48 54.31 5.52 26.09
N ARG A 49 53.64 6.45 25.39
CA ARG A 49 52.21 6.32 25.07
C ARG A 49 51.96 5.39 23.87
N LEU A 50 52.87 5.37 22.89
CA LEU A 50 52.82 4.42 21.77
C LEU A 50 53.04 2.97 22.23
N THR A 51 53.90 2.73 23.23
CA THR A 51 54.18 1.38 23.77
C THR A 51 53.21 0.94 24.87
N GLY A 52 52.33 1.83 25.35
CA GLY A 52 51.36 1.53 26.41
C GLY A 52 51.93 1.55 27.83
N ASP A 53 53.17 2.00 28.02
CA ASP A 53 53.90 2.01 29.31
C ASP A 53 53.80 3.33 30.09
N GLY A 54 53.12 4.35 29.55
CA GLY A 54 53.07 5.72 30.10
C GLY A 54 51.76 6.11 30.81
N GLU A 55 51.87 6.98 31.83
CA GLU A 55 50.74 7.70 32.45
C GLU A 55 49.96 8.56 31.44
N GLU A 56 48.70 8.92 31.75
CA GLU A 56 47.85 9.83 30.96
C GLU A 56 48.53 11.20 30.75
N GLY A 57 49.34 11.32 29.70
CA GLY A 57 49.87 12.59 29.23
C GLY A 57 48.76 13.50 28.70
N GLY A 58 48.96 14.82 28.79
CA GLY A 58 47.97 15.81 28.33
C GLY A 58 47.66 15.74 26.83
N ASP A 59 46.55 16.36 26.42
CA ASP A 59 45.96 16.28 25.07
C ASP A 59 46.96 16.45 23.90
N ALA A 60 47.98 17.29 24.05
CA ALA A 60 49.00 17.51 23.03
C ALA A 60 49.90 16.28 22.79
N ILE A 61 50.19 15.51 23.84
CA ILE A 61 51.00 14.28 23.75
C ILE A 61 50.17 13.16 23.13
N ALA A 62 48.89 13.06 23.50
CA ALA A 62 47.96 12.12 22.88
C ALA A 62 47.79 12.40 21.38
N TRP A 63 47.57 13.66 21.00
CA TRP A 63 47.44 14.07 19.61
C TRP A 63 48.71 13.77 18.79
N ALA A 64 49.89 14.02 19.35
CA ALA A 64 51.15 13.72 18.66
C ALA A 64 51.39 12.21 18.49
N ALA A 65 51.03 11.40 19.49
CA ALA A 65 51.11 9.93 19.41
C ALA A 65 50.14 9.39 18.34
N ASP A 66 48.92 9.91 18.28
CA ASP A 66 47.92 9.54 17.28
C ASP A 66 48.44 9.82 15.86
N VAL A 67 49.01 11.01 15.61
CA VAL A 67 49.58 11.37 14.29
C VAL A 67 50.73 10.44 13.89
N VAL A 68 51.59 10.03 14.82
CA VAL A 68 52.67 9.06 14.55
C VAL A 68 52.10 7.68 14.23
N SER A 69 51.05 7.23 14.95
CA SER A 69 50.37 5.97 14.66
C SER A 69 49.68 5.96 13.29
N PHE A 70 49.11 7.10 12.87
CA PHE A 70 48.51 7.22 11.54
C PHE A 70 49.58 7.25 10.45
N ALA A 71 50.70 7.91 10.69
CA ALA A 71 51.81 7.96 9.75
C ALA A 71 52.45 6.59 9.52
N SER A 72 52.62 5.76 10.56
CA SER A 72 53.13 4.40 10.42
C SER A 72 52.16 3.50 9.65
N ALA A 73 50.86 3.58 9.93
CA ALA A 73 49.83 2.86 9.17
C ALA A 73 49.73 3.33 7.70
N ALA A 74 49.90 4.63 7.43
CA ALA A 74 49.94 5.16 6.08
C ALA A 74 51.20 4.74 5.32
N ALA A 75 52.35 4.69 5.98
CA ALA A 75 53.60 4.19 5.41
C ALA A 75 53.50 2.70 5.07
N ALA A 76 52.91 1.89 5.96
CA ALA A 76 52.62 0.48 5.70
C ALA A 76 51.69 0.30 4.48
N SER A 77 50.64 1.12 4.38
CA SER A 77 49.73 1.13 3.22
C SER A 77 50.47 1.49 1.92
N ALA A 78 51.37 2.47 1.94
CA ALA A 78 52.17 2.87 0.78
C ALA A 78 53.21 1.81 0.39
N ALA A 79 53.85 1.16 1.37
CA ALA A 79 54.82 0.10 1.15
C ALA A 79 54.17 -1.12 0.50
N ALA A 80 53.05 -1.61 1.04
CA ALA A 80 52.29 -2.72 0.46
C ALA A 80 51.80 -2.42 -0.96
N ALA A 81 51.34 -1.19 -1.21
CA ALA A 81 50.95 -0.75 -2.55
C ALA A 81 52.14 -0.75 -3.53
N SER A 82 53.34 -0.38 -3.08
CA SER A 82 54.56 -0.41 -3.92
C SER A 82 55.03 -1.84 -4.22
N ALA A 83 54.74 -2.79 -3.33
CA ALA A 83 55.01 -4.22 -3.50
C ALA A 83 53.99 -4.94 -4.41
N GLY A 84 52.91 -4.26 -4.79
CA GLY A 84 51.82 -4.82 -5.61
C GLY A 84 50.76 -5.60 -4.82
N ASP A 85 50.78 -5.53 -3.48
CA ASP A 85 49.74 -6.10 -2.62
C ASP A 85 48.68 -5.05 -2.28
N ASP A 86 47.72 -4.89 -3.19
CA ASP A 86 46.60 -3.95 -3.02
C ASP A 86 45.68 -4.32 -1.83
N ALA A 87 45.67 -5.58 -1.39
CA ALA A 87 44.81 -6.05 -0.31
C ALA A 87 45.39 -5.64 1.05
N GLU A 88 46.68 -5.89 1.28
CA GLU A 88 47.40 -5.46 2.48
C GLU A 88 47.46 -3.92 2.57
N ALA A 89 47.64 -3.24 1.42
CA ALA A 89 47.60 -1.79 1.35
C ALA A 89 46.23 -1.21 1.75
N ALA A 90 45.15 -1.87 1.35
CA ALA A 90 43.79 -1.50 1.73
C ALA A 90 43.53 -1.78 3.22
N GLU A 91 43.97 -2.92 3.75
CA GLU A 91 43.82 -3.27 5.16
C GLU A 91 44.51 -2.24 6.07
N ALA A 92 45.77 -1.90 5.78
CA ALA A 92 46.52 -0.87 6.51
C ALA A 92 45.84 0.51 6.44
N ALA A 93 45.30 0.87 5.26
CA ALA A 93 44.53 2.10 5.11
C ALA A 93 43.24 2.08 5.94
N THR A 94 42.53 0.94 5.99
CA THR A 94 41.30 0.80 6.79
C THR A 94 41.58 0.87 8.29
N ALA A 95 42.66 0.24 8.76
CA ALA A 95 43.11 0.34 10.14
C ALA A 95 43.43 1.79 10.54
N MET A 96 44.14 2.52 9.66
CA MET A 96 44.41 3.95 9.85
C MET A 96 43.09 4.75 9.97
N THR A 97 42.14 4.57 9.05
CA THR A 97 40.88 5.31 9.08
C THR A 97 40.01 5.00 10.32
N ALA A 98 40.04 3.76 10.80
CA ALA A 98 39.36 3.36 12.02
C ALA A 98 39.99 4.04 13.23
N ALA A 99 41.33 4.04 13.31
CA ALA A 99 42.09 4.69 14.36
C ALA A 99 41.85 6.22 14.39
N MET A 100 41.85 6.88 13.23
CA MET A 100 41.51 8.30 13.09
C MET A 100 40.08 8.60 13.56
N THR A 101 39.13 7.71 13.28
CA THR A 101 37.74 7.89 13.71
C THR A 101 37.60 7.72 15.23
N THR A 102 38.31 6.76 15.84
CA THR A 102 38.26 6.51 17.28
C THR A 102 38.89 7.64 18.11
N SER A 103 39.90 8.33 17.57
CA SER A 103 40.51 9.49 18.24
C SER A 103 39.75 10.81 17.99
N GLY A 104 38.67 10.78 17.20
CA GLY A 104 37.92 11.99 16.82
C GLY A 104 38.66 12.87 15.81
N PHE A 105 39.65 12.34 15.09
CA PHE A 105 40.46 13.06 14.12
C PHE A 105 39.73 13.16 12.76
N GLY A 106 39.28 14.36 12.41
CA GLY A 106 38.51 14.66 11.20
C GLY A 106 39.31 15.31 10.07
N LEU A 107 38.59 15.70 9.01
CA LEU A 107 39.16 16.44 7.87
C LEU A 107 39.71 17.82 8.26
N ALA A 108 39.14 18.44 9.31
CA ALA A 108 39.57 19.73 9.82
C ALA A 108 40.96 19.62 10.45
N GLU A 109 41.20 18.60 11.27
CA GLU A 109 42.51 18.32 11.88
C GLU A 109 43.53 17.92 10.82
N LEU A 110 43.13 17.11 9.82
CA LEU A 110 44.00 16.69 8.71
C LEU A 110 44.50 17.87 7.86
N SER A 111 43.72 18.95 7.77
CA SER A 111 44.12 20.17 7.04
C SER A 111 45.06 21.08 7.83
N ARG A 112 45.18 20.91 9.15
CA ARG A 112 46.14 21.63 10.00
C ARG A 112 47.54 21.01 9.98
N LEU A 113 47.67 19.76 9.54
CA LEU A 113 48.95 19.07 9.45
C LEU A 113 49.80 19.63 8.29
N PRO A 114 51.14 19.69 8.44
CA PRO A 114 52.05 19.98 7.34
C PRO A 114 51.83 19.05 6.15
N HIS A 115 52.09 19.54 4.93
CA HIS A 115 51.90 18.76 3.70
C HIS A 115 52.71 17.46 3.67
N GLY A 116 53.89 17.43 4.29
CA GLY A 116 54.71 16.22 4.39
C GLY A 116 54.05 15.06 5.14
N VAL A 117 53.14 15.34 6.08
CA VAL A 117 52.42 14.32 6.85
C VAL A 117 51.00 14.12 6.32
N SER A 118 50.32 15.19 5.92
CA SER A 118 48.93 15.11 5.44
C SER A 118 48.79 14.42 4.08
N VAL A 119 49.80 14.48 3.20
CA VAL A 119 49.72 13.86 1.87
C VAL A 119 49.68 12.31 1.95
N PRO A 120 50.59 11.62 2.67
CA PRO A 120 50.52 10.17 2.85
C PRO A 120 49.21 9.70 3.51
N LEU A 121 48.74 10.43 4.53
CA LEU A 121 47.47 10.15 5.18
C LEU A 121 46.28 10.28 4.21
N ARG A 122 46.27 11.33 3.36
CA ARG A 122 45.24 11.51 2.33
C ARG A 122 45.31 10.45 1.24
N ASP A 123 46.50 10.00 0.88
CA ASP A 123 46.71 8.93 -0.10
C ASP A 123 46.19 7.58 0.43
N ALA A 124 46.47 7.26 1.71
CA ALA A 124 45.87 6.10 2.38
C ALA A 124 44.33 6.22 2.49
N LEU A 125 43.79 7.39 2.83
CA LEU A 125 42.33 7.64 2.79
C LEU A 125 41.75 7.43 1.38
N GLN A 126 42.47 7.85 0.34
CA GLN A 126 42.06 7.68 -1.05
C GLN A 126 42.09 6.22 -1.50
N ARG A 127 43.02 5.40 -1.00
CA ARG A 127 43.02 3.93 -1.19
C ARG A 127 41.80 3.31 -0.51
N CYS A 128 41.55 3.68 0.75
CA CYS A 128 40.38 3.22 1.48
C CYS A 128 39.06 3.60 0.78
N ARG A 129 39.00 4.77 0.12
CA ARG A 129 37.81 5.22 -0.63
C ARG A 129 37.39 4.27 -1.75
N ARG A 130 38.32 3.48 -2.31
CA ARG A 130 38.03 2.53 -3.38
C ARG A 130 37.23 1.32 -2.88
N SER A 131 37.50 0.88 -1.64
CA SER A 131 36.84 -0.28 -1.04
C SER A 131 36.70 -0.10 0.48
N PRO A 132 35.78 0.76 0.95
CA PRO A 132 35.55 0.91 2.37
C PRO A 132 34.87 -0.36 2.95
N PRO A 133 35.29 -0.84 4.14
CA PRO A 133 34.63 -1.93 4.85
C PRO A 133 33.17 -1.62 5.18
N GLY A 134 32.33 -2.66 5.26
CA GLY A 134 30.95 -2.53 5.72
C GLY A 134 30.84 -2.32 7.22
N GLY A 135 29.79 -1.62 7.68
CA GLY A 135 29.46 -1.48 9.10
C GLY A 135 30.15 -0.33 9.85
N TRP A 136 30.88 0.54 9.16
CA TRP A 136 31.49 1.72 9.79
C TRP A 136 30.48 2.76 10.29
N PRO A 137 30.84 3.53 11.34
CA PRO A 137 30.06 4.67 11.76
C PRO A 137 30.04 5.76 10.68
N ALA A 138 28.99 6.58 10.64
CA ALA A 138 28.83 7.64 9.64
C ALA A 138 30.04 8.60 9.56
N ALA A 139 30.71 8.85 10.70
CA ALA A 139 31.91 9.67 10.77
C ALA A 139 33.09 9.13 9.96
N ALA A 140 33.30 7.81 9.93
CA ALA A 140 34.39 7.19 9.17
C ALA A 140 34.16 7.29 7.66
N TYR A 141 32.93 7.10 7.19
CA TYR A 141 32.59 7.28 5.78
C TYR A 141 32.71 8.75 5.33
N ALA A 142 32.35 9.69 6.19
CA ALA A 142 32.54 11.12 5.94
C ALA A 142 34.04 11.49 5.85
N LEU A 143 34.88 10.92 6.71
CA LEU A 143 36.34 11.13 6.69
C LEU A 143 36.98 10.66 5.37
N VAL A 144 36.49 9.54 4.82
CA VAL A 144 36.95 8.98 3.53
C VAL A 144 36.39 9.74 2.31
N GLY A 145 35.41 10.63 2.51
CA GLY A 145 34.73 11.35 1.42
C GLY A 145 33.73 10.48 0.66
N ARG A 146 33.09 9.54 1.36
CA ARG A 146 31.93 8.74 0.92
C ARG A 146 30.68 9.16 1.68
N ASP A 147 30.25 10.39 1.43
CA ASP A 147 29.07 10.98 2.08
C ASP A 147 27.79 10.18 1.82
N ASP A 148 27.73 9.47 0.69
CA ASP A 148 26.64 8.56 0.34
C ASP A 148 26.50 7.39 1.32
N LEU A 149 27.61 6.76 1.71
CA LEU A 149 27.64 5.69 2.71
C LEU A 149 27.47 6.23 4.14
N ALA A 150 27.98 7.43 4.41
CA ALA A 150 27.79 8.11 5.68
C ALA A 150 26.30 8.38 5.96
N LEU A 151 25.58 8.91 4.96
CA LEU A 151 24.15 9.16 5.03
C LEU A 151 23.37 7.86 5.21
N LYS A 152 23.77 6.78 4.53
CA LYS A 152 23.17 5.45 4.70
C LYS A 152 23.35 4.91 6.12
N ALA A 153 24.57 4.96 6.66
CA ALA A 153 24.86 4.50 8.03
C ALA A 153 24.13 5.33 9.10
N ALA A 154 24.03 6.65 8.90
CA ALA A 154 23.26 7.52 9.79
C ALA A 154 21.75 7.23 9.74
N PHE A 155 21.23 6.84 8.57
CA PHE A 155 19.84 6.42 8.44
C PHE A 155 19.58 5.08 9.12
N GLU A 156 20.47 4.10 8.93
CA GLU A 156 20.35 2.76 9.54
C GLU A 156 20.40 2.82 11.07
N SER A 157 21.29 3.64 11.66
CA SER A 157 21.36 3.82 13.12
C SER A 157 20.09 4.42 13.71
N SER A 158 19.39 5.29 12.98
CA SER A 158 18.09 5.84 13.39
C SER A 158 16.93 4.83 13.31
N SER A 159 17.09 3.76 12.53
CA SER A 159 16.02 2.80 12.21
C SER A 159 15.94 1.60 13.18
N SER A 160 17.02 1.24 13.87
CA SER A 160 17.07 0.07 14.78
C SER A 160 16.10 0.19 15.98
N PRO A 161 15.43 -0.91 16.41
CA PRO A 161 14.65 -0.92 17.65
C PRO A 161 15.59 -1.00 18.86
N ALA A 162 15.47 -0.06 19.80
CA ALA A 162 16.09 -0.20 21.11
C ALA A 162 15.52 -1.46 21.81
N PRO A 163 16.35 -2.32 22.43
CA PRO A 163 15.86 -3.46 23.19
C PRO A 163 15.02 -2.99 24.39
N SER A 164 13.94 -3.72 24.64
CA SER A 164 12.99 -3.49 25.72
C SER A 164 13.66 -3.48 27.10
N HIS A 165 13.29 -2.48 27.89
CA HIS A 165 13.61 -2.26 29.31
C HIS A 165 14.00 -3.49 30.14
N SER A 166 15.18 -3.43 30.77
CA SER A 166 15.41 -4.05 32.07
C SER A 166 16.21 -3.12 32.98
N VAL A 167 15.58 -2.79 34.11
CA VAL A 167 16.14 -2.39 35.42
C VAL A 167 16.92 -1.08 35.50
N ALA A 168 16.36 -0.17 36.31
CA ALA A 168 16.99 1.04 36.80
C ALA A 168 18.30 0.74 37.55
N GLY A 169 19.36 1.46 37.19
CA GLY A 169 20.62 1.51 37.91
C GLY A 169 21.45 2.69 37.43
N ASN A 170 21.52 3.72 38.26
CA ASN A 170 22.24 5.00 38.12
C ASN A 170 23.48 5.00 37.23
N LEU A 171 23.57 5.95 36.29
CA LEU A 171 24.81 6.68 36.02
C LEU A 171 24.50 8.10 35.50
N SER A 172 25.01 9.05 36.26
CA SER A 172 25.11 10.48 35.95
C SER A 172 26.15 10.73 34.86
N THR A 173 26.01 11.86 34.17
CA THR A 173 27.00 12.56 33.31
C THR A 173 27.43 11.89 32.01
N ALA A 174 26.75 12.24 30.91
CA ALA A 174 27.39 12.46 29.61
C ALA A 174 26.57 13.50 28.82
N ALA A 175 27.24 14.58 28.43
CA ALA A 175 26.65 15.73 27.75
C ALA A 175 26.13 15.37 26.35
N SER A 176 24.92 15.83 26.07
CA SER A 176 24.27 15.82 24.76
C SER A 176 25.11 16.63 23.76
N HIS A 177 25.71 15.97 22.77
CA HIS A 177 26.32 16.66 21.63
C HIS A 177 25.24 16.97 20.59
N ASP A 178 24.92 18.26 20.51
CA ASP A 178 23.99 18.89 19.59
C ASP A 178 24.63 19.03 18.19
N LEU A 179 24.17 18.22 17.23
CA LEU A 179 24.73 18.11 15.88
C LEU A 179 23.97 18.96 14.83
N ARG A 180 23.41 20.10 15.23
CA ARG A 180 22.64 20.99 14.33
C ARG A 180 23.21 22.37 14.05
N ALA A 181 24.45 22.64 14.46
CA ALA A 181 25.11 23.90 14.14
C ALA A 181 26.47 23.67 13.48
N ARG A 182 26.47 23.51 12.15
CA ARG A 182 27.54 23.96 11.23
C ARG A 182 27.12 23.68 9.79
N GLY A 183 26.53 24.72 9.18
CA GLY A 183 26.21 24.75 7.77
C GLY A 183 27.47 24.65 6.91
N VAL A 184 27.41 23.78 5.92
CA VAL A 184 28.35 23.73 4.80
C VAL A 184 27.98 24.86 3.85
N PHE A 185 28.86 25.86 3.73
CA PHE A 185 28.79 26.88 2.68
C PHE A 185 29.97 26.65 1.72
N LEU A 186 29.66 26.47 0.43
CA LEU A 186 30.62 26.28 -0.66
C LEU A 186 31.29 27.64 -1.00
N PRO A 187 32.62 27.71 -1.22
CA PRO A 187 33.24 28.95 -1.68
C PRO A 187 33.36 28.98 -3.21
N GLY A 188 32.93 30.11 -3.80
CA GLY A 188 33.24 30.51 -5.16
C GLY A 188 33.77 31.94 -5.20
N VAL A 189 35.08 32.06 -5.45
CA VAL A 189 35.80 33.10 -6.20
C VAL A 189 35.52 34.60 -5.90
N GLY A 190 36.48 35.24 -5.21
CA GLY A 190 37.30 36.32 -5.79
C GLY A 190 36.93 37.80 -5.58
N ALA A 191 37.83 38.46 -4.83
CA ALA A 191 38.44 39.79 -5.07
C ALA A 191 37.92 41.06 -4.35
N GLY A 192 38.84 41.64 -3.54
CA GLY A 192 39.07 43.08 -3.24
C GLY A 192 37.96 43.83 -2.48
N GLY A 193 38.15 44.42 -1.31
CA GLY A 193 39.28 45.19 -0.76
C GLY A 193 38.76 46.59 -0.40
N GLY A 194 39.00 47.09 0.83
CA GLY A 194 38.72 48.49 1.20
C GLY A 194 38.27 48.72 2.64
N ASP A 195 39.07 49.50 3.36
CA ASP A 195 39.06 49.86 4.79
C ASP A 195 37.96 50.84 5.27
N GLY A 196 37.86 51.00 6.60
CA GLY A 196 37.31 52.18 7.31
C GLY A 196 36.40 51.83 8.49
N VAL A 197 36.85 51.76 9.76
CA VAL A 197 36.85 52.84 10.78
C VAL A 197 35.45 53.49 10.95
N GLY A 198 34.78 53.59 12.09
CA GLY A 198 35.04 53.37 13.51
C GLY A 198 34.00 54.18 14.32
N ALA A 199 33.75 53.79 15.59
CA ALA A 199 33.13 54.57 16.69
C ALA A 199 31.67 55.07 16.49
N ASP A 200 30.86 55.36 17.51
CA ASP A 200 30.68 55.04 18.93
C ASP A 200 29.38 55.83 19.33
N ASP A 201 28.82 55.52 20.50
CA ASP A 201 27.98 56.38 21.35
C ASP A 201 26.52 56.64 20.91
N ASP A 202 25.53 56.13 21.67
CA ASP A 202 24.86 56.75 22.84
C ASP A 202 23.54 57.41 22.37
N GLU A 203 22.44 57.56 23.09
CA GLU A 203 21.93 57.21 24.41
C GLU A 203 20.44 57.64 24.36
N HIS A 204 19.57 57.00 25.16
CA HIS A 204 18.37 57.57 25.82
C HIS A 204 17.24 58.18 24.94
N GLY A 205 15.94 58.05 25.21
CA GLY A 205 15.20 57.74 26.43
C GLY A 205 14.01 58.72 26.53
N GLY A 206 12.79 58.19 26.71
CA GLY A 206 11.57 58.93 27.09
C GLY A 206 10.81 59.61 25.93
N GLY A 207 9.48 59.70 25.90
CA GLY A 207 8.43 59.39 26.86
C GLY A 207 7.22 60.29 26.57
N GLY A 208 5.99 59.76 26.71
CA GLY A 208 4.70 60.49 26.72
C GLY A 208 4.24 60.98 25.34
N GLY A 209 2.99 60.82 24.89
CA GLY A 209 1.71 60.74 25.60
C GLY A 209 0.83 61.90 25.10
N GLY A 210 -0.40 61.64 24.66
CA GLY A 210 -1.41 62.68 24.42
C GLY A 210 -2.24 62.54 23.14
N ASP A 211 -3.35 61.81 23.27
CA ASP A 211 -4.72 62.09 22.83
C ASP A 211 -5.02 63.21 21.81
N GLY A 212 -6.03 62.94 20.96
CA GLY A 212 -7.10 63.92 20.70
C GLY A 212 -7.45 64.20 19.24
N ASP A 213 -8.40 63.41 18.73
CA ASP A 213 -9.66 63.81 18.09
C ASP A 213 -9.72 64.87 16.94
N GLY A 214 -10.50 64.52 15.92
CA GLY A 214 -11.36 65.49 15.21
C GLY A 214 -11.04 65.86 13.76
N GLY A 215 -11.83 65.29 12.83
CA GLY A 215 -12.57 66.14 11.89
C GLY A 215 -12.16 66.20 10.41
N HIS A 216 -13.06 65.65 9.59
CA HIS A 216 -13.60 66.18 8.32
C HIS A 216 -12.79 66.25 7.00
N ASP A 217 -13.43 65.61 6.01
CA ASP A 217 -13.76 66.06 4.65
C ASP A 217 -12.74 66.08 3.49
N LEU A 218 -13.08 65.23 2.50
CA LEU A 218 -13.26 65.49 1.07
C LEU A 218 -12.04 65.86 0.19
N ASP A 219 -11.71 64.91 -0.67
CA ASP A 219 -11.61 64.98 -2.15
C ASP A 219 -10.97 66.24 -2.78
N ASP A 220 -9.78 66.06 -3.40
CA ASP A 220 -9.50 66.43 -4.80
C ASP A 220 -7.99 66.38 -5.12
N GLY A 221 -7.67 65.87 -6.31
CA GLY A 221 -6.66 66.49 -7.17
C GLY A 221 -5.22 65.95 -7.18
N ASP A 222 -4.95 65.13 -8.20
CA ASP A 222 -3.80 65.20 -9.11
C ASP A 222 -2.34 65.24 -8.59
N GLY A 223 -1.55 64.30 -9.13
CA GLY A 223 -0.40 64.71 -9.95
C GLY A 223 1.01 64.37 -9.45
N ASP A 224 1.56 63.35 -10.09
CA ASP A 224 2.97 63.19 -10.50
C ASP A 224 3.98 62.58 -9.51
N GLY A 225 4.72 61.62 -10.07
CA GLY A 225 5.67 60.74 -9.39
C GLY A 225 6.31 59.81 -10.41
N GLY A 226 7.08 60.40 -11.32
CA GLY A 226 7.77 59.77 -12.43
C GLY A 226 8.63 58.56 -12.06
N ALA A 227 8.69 57.67 -13.05
CA ALA A 227 9.47 56.45 -13.11
C ALA A 227 10.98 56.68 -13.26
N GLU A 228 11.78 55.68 -12.86
CA GLU A 228 12.85 55.05 -13.68
C GLU A 228 13.35 53.78 -12.94
N LYS A 229 12.96 52.57 -13.38
CA LYS A 229 13.57 51.70 -14.42
C LYS A 229 14.92 51.09 -14.04
N SER A 230 14.94 49.77 -13.85
CA SER A 230 15.72 48.85 -14.72
C SER A 230 15.27 47.40 -14.47
N PHE A 231 14.53 46.83 -15.42
CA PHE A 231 15.01 45.93 -16.49
C PHE A 231 15.33 44.51 -16.00
N ASN A 232 14.38 43.60 -16.21
CA ASN A 232 14.73 42.24 -16.61
C ASN A 232 13.81 41.81 -17.77
N ALA A 233 14.44 41.39 -18.87
CA ALA A 233 13.80 41.16 -20.15
C ALA A 233 13.26 39.72 -20.26
N THR A 234 11.96 39.62 -20.57
CA THR A 234 11.28 38.78 -21.59
C THR A 234 11.93 37.44 -21.95
N ASP A 235 11.20 36.32 -21.90
CA ASP A 235 10.23 35.90 -22.93
C ASP A 235 9.25 34.87 -22.30
N GLY A 236 7.93 34.82 -22.47
CA GLY A 236 7.05 35.31 -23.53
C GLY A 236 6.06 34.18 -23.88
N GLY A 237 4.94 34.07 -23.15
CA GLY A 237 3.95 33.00 -23.33
C GLY A 237 2.65 33.28 -22.59
N SER A 238 1.83 34.13 -23.23
CA SER A 238 0.56 34.75 -22.81
C SER A 238 -0.48 33.88 -22.10
N GLY A 239 -1.08 34.44 -21.03
CA GLY A 239 -2.54 34.58 -20.97
C GLY A 239 -3.27 33.96 -19.77
N GLY A 240 -3.71 34.81 -18.83
CA GLY A 240 -4.93 34.60 -18.05
C GLY A 240 -4.72 34.31 -16.56
N GLY A 241 -4.62 35.37 -15.76
CA GLY A 241 -4.85 35.28 -14.32
C GLY A 241 -6.35 35.27 -14.02
N ASP A 242 -6.79 34.25 -13.30
CA ASP A 242 -7.85 34.33 -12.30
C ASP A 242 -7.42 33.41 -11.15
N GLY A 243 -7.23 34.01 -9.98
CA GLY A 243 -6.77 33.35 -8.76
C GLY A 243 -7.93 32.70 -8.00
N ASP A 244 -8.54 31.66 -8.57
CA ASP A 244 -9.19 30.64 -7.76
C ASP A 244 -8.07 29.78 -7.16
N GLU A 245 -7.86 29.83 -5.85
CA GLU A 245 -7.12 28.76 -5.15
C GLU A 245 -7.91 27.45 -5.33
N LEU A 246 -7.62 26.75 -6.43
CA LEU A 246 -8.26 25.50 -6.82
C LEU A 246 -8.25 24.54 -5.63
N GLU A 247 -9.45 24.06 -5.23
CA GLU A 247 -9.60 23.12 -4.10
C GLU A 247 -8.56 21.99 -4.20
N PRO A 248 -7.88 21.65 -3.08
CA PRO A 248 -6.81 20.68 -3.08
C PRO A 248 -7.35 19.28 -3.40
N ASP A 249 -6.89 18.71 -4.51
CA ASP A 249 -7.24 17.36 -4.96
C ASP A 249 -6.45 16.24 -4.28
N GLY A 250 -5.56 16.60 -3.34
CA GLY A 250 -4.72 15.68 -2.58
C GLY A 250 -3.57 15.05 -3.36
N MET A 251 -3.30 15.50 -4.60
CA MET A 251 -2.32 14.90 -5.52
C MET A 251 -1.30 15.91 -6.09
N SER A 252 -1.37 17.17 -5.68
CA SER A 252 -0.56 18.25 -6.25
C SER A 252 0.95 18.08 -6.06
N HIS A 253 1.37 17.44 -4.96
CA HIS A 253 2.78 17.21 -4.63
C HIS A 253 3.44 16.08 -5.44
N LEU A 254 2.67 15.25 -6.15
CA LEU A 254 3.22 14.06 -6.84
C LEU A 254 4.13 14.42 -8.02
N GLU A 255 3.84 15.52 -8.71
CA GLU A 255 4.68 15.99 -9.81
C GLU A 255 6.07 16.40 -9.33
N SER A 256 6.17 17.14 -8.22
CA SER A 256 7.46 17.49 -7.64
C SER A 256 8.15 16.31 -6.96
N TYR A 257 7.38 15.35 -6.44
CA TYR A 257 7.92 14.18 -5.74
C TYR A 257 8.62 13.19 -6.68
N VAL A 258 8.02 12.84 -7.83
CA VAL A 258 8.51 11.73 -8.70
C VAL A 258 8.63 12.10 -10.18
N GLY A 259 7.90 13.14 -10.63
CA GLY A 259 7.70 13.44 -12.05
C GLY A 259 8.98 13.59 -12.88
N PRO A 260 9.99 14.39 -12.47
CA PRO A 260 11.17 14.64 -13.28
C PRO A 260 12.07 13.43 -13.52
N LEU A 261 12.15 12.50 -12.55
CA LEU A 261 13.12 11.40 -12.58
C LEU A 261 12.56 10.15 -13.25
N LEU A 262 11.41 9.64 -12.80
CA LEU A 262 10.83 8.41 -13.37
C LEU A 262 10.13 8.68 -14.71
N PHE A 263 9.48 9.84 -14.82
CA PHE A 263 8.53 10.15 -15.89
C PHE A 263 8.90 11.42 -16.66
N GLY A 264 10.19 11.75 -16.79
CA GLY A 264 10.62 13.00 -17.43
C GLY A 264 10.29 13.14 -18.93
N ARG A 265 10.06 12.03 -19.64
CA ARG A 265 9.77 12.02 -21.09
C ARG A 265 8.29 12.28 -21.43
N ASP A 266 7.38 12.07 -20.50
CA ASP A 266 5.94 12.16 -20.74
C ASP A 266 5.19 12.63 -19.50
N ARG A 267 4.08 13.35 -19.69
CA ARG A 267 3.26 13.92 -18.62
C ARG A 267 2.21 12.93 -18.08
N ARG A 268 2.52 11.63 -18.07
CA ARG A 268 1.60 10.57 -17.63
C ARG A 268 1.06 10.75 -16.21
N LEU A 269 1.85 11.32 -15.29
CA LEU A 269 1.37 11.64 -13.93
C LEU A 269 0.26 12.69 -13.93
N ARG A 270 0.35 13.72 -14.79
CA ARG A 270 -0.69 14.74 -14.92
C ARG A 270 -1.98 14.15 -15.44
N GLU A 271 -1.85 13.25 -16.41
CA GLU A 271 -2.99 12.53 -16.95
C GLU A 271 -3.65 11.65 -15.90
N VAL A 272 -2.87 10.83 -15.17
CA VAL A 272 -3.36 9.98 -14.09
C VAL A 272 -4.04 10.80 -12.99
N ARG A 273 -3.43 11.93 -12.58
CA ARG A 273 -4.03 12.88 -11.65
C ARG A 273 -5.39 13.39 -12.15
N ALA A 274 -5.50 13.73 -13.43
CA ALA A 274 -6.78 14.14 -14.03
C ALA A 274 -7.80 12.99 -14.08
N LEU A 275 -7.37 11.75 -14.31
CA LEU A 275 -8.23 10.57 -14.32
C LEU A 275 -8.72 10.15 -12.92
N LEU A 276 -7.94 10.41 -11.87
CA LEU A 276 -8.28 10.09 -10.48
C LEU A 276 -8.79 11.29 -9.67
N SER A 277 -8.96 12.46 -10.29
CA SER A 277 -9.48 13.64 -9.62
C SER A 277 -10.97 13.47 -9.31
N SER A 278 -11.32 13.62 -8.02
CA SER A 278 -12.69 13.55 -7.52
C SER A 278 -13.16 14.86 -6.86
N ALA A 279 -12.27 15.85 -6.72
CA ALA A 279 -12.56 17.13 -6.08
C ALA A 279 -13.06 18.18 -7.09
N ARG A 280 -12.82 17.98 -8.39
CA ARG A 280 -13.23 18.92 -9.43
C ARG A 280 -14.51 18.46 -10.14
N PRO A 281 -15.45 19.37 -10.43
CA PRO A 281 -16.62 19.06 -11.24
C PRO A 281 -16.23 18.48 -12.61
N THR A 282 -16.95 17.46 -13.06
CA THR A 282 -16.66 16.78 -14.32
C THR A 282 -17.31 17.49 -15.51
N PRO A 283 -16.60 17.70 -16.63
CA PRO A 283 -17.20 18.35 -17.80
C PRO A 283 -18.28 17.47 -18.41
N ILE A 284 -19.47 18.02 -18.60
CA ILE A 284 -20.60 17.38 -19.27
C ILE A 284 -20.82 18.00 -20.64
N LEU A 285 -20.95 17.13 -21.65
CA LEU A 285 -21.39 17.50 -22.99
C LEU A 285 -22.75 16.84 -23.23
N LEU A 286 -23.78 17.66 -23.43
CA LEU A 286 -25.11 17.21 -23.86
C LEU A 286 -25.14 17.36 -25.38
N GLY A 287 -25.30 16.25 -26.11
CA GLY A 287 -25.35 16.30 -27.56
C GLY A 287 -26.61 17.05 -28.04
N GLY A 288 -26.44 18.07 -28.89
CA GLY A 288 -27.45 18.60 -29.80
C GLY A 288 -28.70 19.31 -29.25
N LEU A 289 -29.01 19.23 -27.95
CA LEU A 289 -30.19 19.91 -27.38
C LEU A 289 -30.01 21.43 -27.24
N GLU A 290 -28.77 21.92 -27.23
CA GLU A 290 -28.46 23.35 -27.05
C GLU A 290 -28.09 24.05 -28.38
N GLY A 291 -28.10 23.32 -29.50
CA GLY A 291 -27.59 23.77 -30.81
C GLY A 291 -28.66 24.10 -31.86
N GLY A 292 -29.87 24.47 -31.45
CA GLY A 292 -31.00 24.83 -32.33
C GLY A 292 -31.16 26.34 -32.56
N GLY A 293 -30.08 27.11 -32.62
CA GLY A 293 -30.11 28.53 -32.98
C GLY A 293 -29.96 28.72 -34.49
N GLY A 294 -31.05 28.63 -35.25
CA GLY A 294 -31.04 28.98 -36.68
C GLY A 294 -32.07 28.28 -37.55
N GLY A 295 -33.36 28.47 -37.28
CA GLY A 295 -34.43 28.01 -38.15
C GLY A 295 -35.77 28.54 -37.67
N ALA A 296 -36.21 29.63 -38.27
CA ALA A 296 -37.52 30.22 -38.01
C ALA A 296 -38.63 29.24 -38.38
N ASP A 297 -39.30 28.67 -37.39
CA ASP A 297 -40.75 28.51 -37.44
C ASP A 297 -41.33 28.38 -36.03
N GLY A 298 -42.38 29.16 -35.77
CA GLY A 298 -42.96 29.36 -34.45
C GLY A 298 -43.75 28.14 -33.96
N GLY A 299 -43.48 27.75 -32.72
CA GLY A 299 -44.31 26.83 -31.94
C GLY A 299 -43.77 26.77 -30.52
N GLY A 300 -44.53 27.31 -29.55
CA GLY A 300 -44.11 27.42 -28.16
C GLY A 300 -43.69 26.08 -27.54
N GLY A 301 -42.61 26.12 -26.77
CA GLY A 301 -42.16 25.02 -25.94
C GLY A 301 -41.65 25.55 -24.61
N GLU A 302 -42.56 25.89 -23.70
CA GLU A 302 -42.27 26.17 -22.27
C GLU A 302 -41.72 24.93 -21.52
N GLY A 303 -41.29 23.87 -22.23
CA GLY A 303 -40.74 22.62 -21.70
C GLY A 303 -39.22 22.44 -21.88
N GLY A 304 -38.50 23.37 -22.52
CA GLY A 304 -37.08 23.21 -22.87
C GLY A 304 -36.12 23.15 -21.68
N ASP A 305 -36.33 23.99 -20.64
CA ASP A 305 -35.40 24.10 -19.52
C ASP A 305 -35.51 22.93 -18.54
N ALA A 306 -36.72 22.45 -18.27
CA ALA A 306 -36.95 21.29 -17.39
C ALA A 306 -36.43 19.99 -18.01
N GLU A 307 -36.56 19.84 -19.33
CA GLU A 307 -35.99 18.71 -20.07
C GLU A 307 -34.46 18.78 -20.11
N ALA A 308 -33.88 19.97 -20.31
CA ALA A 308 -32.43 20.18 -20.25
C ALA A 308 -31.87 19.87 -18.86
N VAL A 309 -32.51 20.32 -17.78
CA VAL A 309 -32.09 20.01 -16.39
C VAL A 309 -32.22 18.50 -16.10
N SER A 310 -33.29 17.86 -16.57
CA SER A 310 -33.45 16.40 -16.45
C SER A 310 -32.35 15.64 -17.21
N ALA A 311 -31.99 16.07 -18.42
CA ALA A 311 -30.89 15.49 -19.20
C ALA A 311 -29.52 15.73 -18.52
N GLN A 312 -29.29 16.91 -17.94
CA GLN A 312 -28.11 17.23 -17.14
C GLN A 312 -27.99 16.27 -15.93
N GLN A 313 -29.08 16.11 -15.17
CA GLN A 313 -29.12 15.22 -14.01
C GLN A 313 -28.97 13.75 -14.40
N ALA A 314 -29.61 13.30 -15.49
CA ALA A 314 -29.43 11.95 -16.02
C ALA A 314 -27.97 11.66 -16.38
N ARG A 315 -27.29 12.64 -16.99
CA ARG A 315 -25.87 12.52 -17.31
C ARG A 315 -25.01 12.51 -16.05
N LEU A 316 -25.29 13.36 -15.06
CA LEU A 316 -24.59 13.33 -13.77
C LEU A 316 -24.74 11.98 -13.05
N TRP A 317 -25.94 11.42 -13.01
CA TRP A 317 -26.20 10.09 -12.44
C TRP A 317 -25.43 8.98 -13.16
N SER A 318 -25.25 9.06 -14.48
CA SER A 318 -24.39 8.11 -15.21
C SER A 318 -22.89 8.25 -14.89
N LEU A 319 -22.45 9.42 -14.44
CA LEU A 319 -21.05 9.70 -14.07
C LEU A 319 -20.78 9.44 -12.58
N ALA A 320 -21.80 9.50 -11.74
CA ALA A 320 -21.67 9.42 -10.28
C ALA A 320 -21.01 8.10 -9.80
N PRO A 321 -21.39 6.90 -10.29
CA PRO A 321 -20.73 5.64 -9.92
C PRO A 321 -19.23 5.58 -10.28
N ARG A 322 -18.83 6.28 -11.34
CA ARG A 322 -17.43 6.40 -11.73
C ARG A 322 -16.68 7.30 -10.76
N THR A 323 -17.22 8.48 -10.45
CA THR A 323 -16.58 9.46 -9.54
C THR A 323 -16.45 8.88 -8.13
N SER A 324 -17.46 8.16 -7.66
CA SER A 324 -17.46 7.53 -6.33
C SER A 324 -16.39 6.43 -6.18
N ALA A 325 -16.00 5.77 -7.26
CA ALA A 325 -14.96 4.74 -7.28
C ALA A 325 -13.52 5.29 -7.29
N LEU A 326 -13.31 6.57 -7.65
CA LEU A 326 -11.97 7.13 -7.88
C LEU A 326 -11.08 7.17 -6.64
N ALA A 327 -11.69 7.27 -5.46
CA ALA A 327 -10.96 7.38 -4.19
C ALA A 327 -10.03 6.17 -3.94
N ILE A 328 -10.46 4.95 -4.32
CA ILE A 328 -9.69 3.72 -4.11
C ILE A 328 -8.39 3.76 -4.94
N GLY A 329 -8.50 4.08 -6.24
CA GLY A 329 -7.33 4.25 -7.11
C GLY A 329 -6.44 5.41 -6.67
N ARG A 330 -7.04 6.51 -6.21
CA ARG A 330 -6.30 7.67 -5.68
C ARG A 330 -5.47 7.31 -4.45
N GLY A 331 -6.01 6.51 -3.53
CA GLY A 331 -5.28 6.05 -2.33
C GLY A 331 -4.06 5.20 -2.68
N ALA A 332 -4.17 4.32 -3.68
CA ALA A 332 -3.02 3.57 -4.19
C ALA A 332 -1.99 4.48 -4.88
N PHE A 333 -2.46 5.45 -5.67
CA PHE A 333 -1.60 6.41 -6.38
C PHE A 333 -0.80 7.31 -5.41
N THR A 334 -1.41 7.79 -4.32
CA THR A 334 -0.75 8.71 -3.37
C THR A 334 -0.06 8.00 -2.21
N LEU A 335 -0.05 6.67 -2.17
CA LEU A 335 0.37 5.85 -1.02
C LEU A 335 1.76 6.23 -0.45
N GLY A 336 1.77 6.89 0.71
CA GLY A 336 2.96 7.29 1.45
C GLY A 336 3.82 8.35 0.78
N THR A 337 3.19 9.29 0.07
CA THR A 337 3.86 10.36 -0.68
C THR A 337 3.81 11.73 -0.01
N ALA A 338 2.85 11.97 0.89
CA ALA A 338 2.66 13.21 1.62
C ALA A 338 3.21 13.11 3.06
N ARG A 339 3.74 14.21 3.62
CA ARG A 339 4.14 14.27 5.04
C ARG A 339 3.12 15.07 5.84
N ALA A 340 2.68 14.52 6.98
CA ALA A 340 1.85 15.25 7.91
C ALA A 340 2.68 16.27 8.68
N ARG A 341 2.19 17.51 8.78
CA ARG A 341 2.74 18.50 9.70
C ARG A 341 2.02 18.36 11.04
N PRO A 342 2.73 18.25 12.19
CA PRO A 342 2.10 18.05 13.49
C PRO A 342 1.11 19.15 13.91
N THR A 343 1.24 20.35 13.34
CA THR A 343 0.39 21.51 13.64
C THR A 343 -0.80 21.68 12.69
N GLU A 344 -0.86 20.91 11.61
CA GLU A 344 -1.90 21.03 10.59
C GLU A 344 -2.90 19.88 10.70
N ALA A 345 -4.19 20.21 10.61
CA ALA A 345 -5.24 19.21 10.47
C ALA A 345 -5.15 18.53 9.09
N LEU A 346 -5.52 17.26 9.04
CA LEU A 346 -5.55 16.49 7.80
C LEU A 346 -6.60 17.09 6.85
N LYS A 347 -6.13 17.55 5.69
CA LYS A 347 -7.00 18.02 4.61
C LYS A 347 -7.47 16.83 3.78
N ILE A 348 -8.71 16.40 4.01
CA ILE A 348 -9.37 15.38 3.18
C ILE A 348 -9.95 16.09 1.94
N PRO A 349 -9.60 15.69 0.71
CA PRO A 349 -10.18 16.28 -0.50
C PRO A 349 -11.71 16.11 -0.52
N THR A 350 -12.43 17.10 -1.06
CA THR A 350 -13.88 17.02 -1.23
C THR A 350 -14.23 15.97 -2.30
N LEU A 351 -15.33 15.25 -2.10
CA LEU A 351 -15.90 14.37 -3.13
C LEU A 351 -17.01 15.15 -3.85
N THR A 352 -16.71 15.69 -5.03
CA THR A 352 -17.66 16.52 -5.77
C THR A 352 -18.44 15.70 -6.79
N LEU A 353 -19.70 15.39 -6.47
CA LEU A 353 -20.68 14.85 -7.40
C LEU A 353 -21.35 16.01 -8.16
N ALA A 354 -20.55 16.72 -8.95
CA ALA A 354 -21.01 17.85 -9.74
C ALA A 354 -20.40 17.80 -11.15
N GLY A 355 -21.06 18.47 -12.08
CA GLY A 355 -20.57 18.63 -13.43
C GLY A 355 -20.48 20.09 -13.82
N CYS A 356 -19.51 20.41 -14.67
CA CYS A 356 -19.44 21.73 -15.29
C CYS A 356 -19.94 21.65 -16.73
N LEU A 357 -20.61 22.71 -17.18
CA LEU A 357 -21.09 22.86 -18.55
C LEU A 357 -20.13 23.79 -19.32
N PRO A 358 -19.25 23.26 -20.19
CA PRO A 358 -18.30 24.09 -20.92
C PRO A 358 -18.96 25.13 -21.82
N ALA A 359 -20.16 24.81 -22.34
CA ALA A 359 -20.95 25.71 -23.17
C ALA A 359 -21.47 26.95 -22.42
N HIS A 360 -21.70 26.83 -21.11
CA HIS A 360 -22.28 27.88 -20.25
C HIS A 360 -21.24 28.49 -19.31
N ARG A 361 -20.08 28.89 -19.85
CA ARG A 361 -18.97 29.48 -19.08
C ARG A 361 -18.57 28.64 -17.84
N ASN A 362 -18.54 27.31 -17.97
CA ASN A 362 -18.24 26.36 -16.89
C ASN A 362 -19.22 26.42 -15.70
N ALA A 363 -20.48 26.77 -15.91
CA ALA A 363 -21.51 26.69 -14.88
C ALA A 363 -21.54 25.30 -14.22
N VAL A 364 -21.58 25.27 -12.89
CA VAL A 364 -21.53 24.02 -12.10
C VAL A 364 -22.93 23.58 -11.72
N VAL A 365 -23.31 22.38 -12.16
CA VAL A 365 -24.55 21.70 -11.81
C VAL A 365 -24.22 20.61 -10.79
N LYS A 366 -24.80 20.70 -9.59
CA LYS A 366 -24.66 19.68 -8.55
C LYS A 366 -25.65 18.55 -8.80
N LEU A 367 -25.24 17.32 -8.51
CA LEU A 367 -26.13 16.16 -8.55
C LEU A 367 -27.20 16.31 -7.47
N ASP A 368 -28.46 16.18 -7.88
CA ASP A 368 -29.57 16.14 -6.93
C ASP A 368 -29.70 14.74 -6.33
N LEU A 369 -29.16 14.56 -5.13
CA LEU A 369 -29.27 13.32 -4.37
C LEU A 369 -30.69 13.12 -3.80
N ALA A 370 -31.46 14.19 -3.57
CA ALA A 370 -32.81 14.09 -3.00
C ALA A 370 -33.82 13.50 -3.99
N ALA A 371 -33.50 13.52 -5.29
CA ALA A 371 -34.30 12.87 -6.34
C ALA A 371 -34.42 11.34 -6.17
N VAL A 372 -33.59 10.73 -5.32
CA VAL A 372 -33.67 9.31 -4.94
C VAL A 372 -33.94 9.22 -3.45
N GLY A 373 -34.97 8.47 -3.04
CA GLY A 373 -35.37 8.35 -1.63
C GLY A 373 -34.26 7.89 -0.67
N GLU A 374 -33.23 7.21 -1.19
CA GLU A 374 -32.03 6.77 -0.45
C GLU A 374 -30.73 7.48 -0.92
N GLY A 375 -30.81 8.64 -1.57
CA GLY A 375 -29.65 9.27 -2.21
C GLY A 375 -28.55 9.70 -1.24
N ALA A 376 -28.85 9.96 0.03
CA ALA A 376 -27.84 10.21 1.07
C ALA A 376 -26.98 8.98 1.36
N ALA A 377 -27.53 7.77 1.19
CA ALA A 377 -26.78 6.54 1.39
C ALA A 377 -25.71 6.37 0.30
N PHE A 378 -25.92 6.94 -0.91
CA PHE A 378 -25.02 6.74 -2.04
C PHE A 378 -23.58 7.21 -1.77
N THR A 379 -23.37 8.21 -0.91
CA THR A 379 -22.05 8.82 -0.64
C THR A 379 -21.31 8.23 0.56
N LEU A 380 -21.94 7.41 1.39
CA LEU A 380 -21.37 6.92 2.67
C LEU A 380 -20.05 6.16 2.49
N TRP A 381 -20.04 5.07 1.72
CA TRP A 381 -18.82 4.31 1.43
C TRP A 381 -17.82 5.05 0.53
N PRO A 382 -18.24 5.80 -0.49
CA PRO A 382 -17.34 6.68 -1.24
C PRO A 382 -16.59 7.68 -0.35
N GLU A 383 -17.25 8.27 0.65
CA GLU A 383 -16.62 9.15 1.65
C GLU A 383 -15.64 8.40 2.54
N PHE A 384 -15.98 7.17 2.96
CA PHE A 384 -15.07 6.29 3.69
C PHE A 384 -13.79 6.01 2.88
N HIS A 385 -13.91 5.63 1.61
CA HIS A 385 -12.77 5.43 0.71
C HIS A 385 -11.98 6.72 0.48
N ASN A 386 -12.66 7.86 0.38
CA ASN A 386 -12.06 9.18 0.21
C ASN A 386 -11.16 9.56 1.40
N GLY A 387 -11.66 9.32 2.63
CA GLY A 387 -10.89 9.47 3.86
C GLY A 387 -9.73 8.48 3.97
N ALA A 388 -9.95 7.21 3.66
CA ALA A 388 -8.89 6.20 3.64
C ALA A 388 -7.75 6.57 2.68
N ALA A 389 -8.09 7.07 1.48
CA ALA A 389 -7.10 7.54 0.51
C ALA A 389 -6.28 8.74 1.01
N ALA A 390 -6.89 9.66 1.75
CA ALA A 390 -6.16 10.76 2.40
C ALA A 390 -5.23 10.25 3.51
N GLY A 391 -5.68 9.27 4.29
CA GLY A 391 -4.85 8.62 5.31
C GLY A 391 -3.67 7.83 4.73
N PHE A 392 -3.88 7.07 3.64
CA PHE A 392 -2.82 6.34 2.94
C PHE A 392 -1.79 7.26 2.29
N ALA A 393 -2.17 8.50 1.95
CA ALA A 393 -1.23 9.46 1.39
C ALA A 393 -0.09 9.79 2.36
N LEU A 394 -0.32 9.67 3.67
CA LEU A 394 0.66 10.00 4.71
C LEU A 394 1.82 9.01 4.74
N ALA A 395 3.05 9.53 4.68
CA ALA A 395 4.28 8.77 4.66
C ALA A 395 4.64 8.25 6.06
N ALA A 396 4.56 6.93 6.21
CA ALA A 396 4.86 6.20 7.46
C ALA A 396 6.36 5.98 7.75
N ARG A 397 7.28 6.74 7.12
CA ARG A 397 8.71 6.34 7.09
C ARG A 397 9.52 6.75 8.33
N THR A 398 9.00 7.63 9.18
CA THR A 398 9.78 8.25 10.27
C THR A 398 9.07 8.10 11.61
N LYS A 399 9.71 7.42 12.56
CA LYS A 399 9.25 7.31 13.96
C LYS A 399 9.01 8.72 14.51
N GLY A 400 7.79 9.01 14.96
CA GLY A 400 7.46 10.21 15.75
C GLY A 400 6.73 11.35 15.03
N GLU A 401 6.52 11.30 13.70
CA GLU A 401 5.77 12.38 13.01
C GLU A 401 4.25 12.30 13.27
N LEU A 402 3.68 11.09 13.27
CA LEU A 402 2.26 10.84 13.55
C LEU A 402 2.09 10.37 15.00
N THR A 403 1.96 11.32 15.92
CA THR A 403 1.81 11.04 17.35
C THR A 403 0.36 10.75 17.73
N ARG A 404 0.15 10.11 18.89
CA ARG A 404 -1.17 9.94 19.53
C ARG A 404 -1.95 11.27 19.59
N ALA A 405 -1.28 12.35 19.97
CA ALA A 405 -1.89 13.68 20.09
C ALA A 405 -2.42 14.19 18.75
N TRP A 406 -1.69 13.96 17.65
CA TRP A 406 -2.13 14.36 16.32
C TRP A 406 -3.38 13.58 15.86
N ILE A 407 -3.45 12.27 16.15
CA ILE A 407 -4.63 11.47 15.77
C ILE A 407 -5.86 11.91 16.57
N VAL A 408 -5.70 12.22 17.86
CA VAL A 408 -6.78 12.75 18.70
C VAL A 408 -7.17 14.17 18.28
N PHE A 409 -6.22 15.00 17.86
CA PHE A 409 -6.47 16.37 17.36
C PHE A 409 -7.35 16.37 16.11
N ASN A 410 -7.18 15.38 15.22
CA ASN A 410 -7.97 15.26 13.99
C ASN A 410 -9.34 14.57 14.20
N ARG A 411 -9.71 14.22 15.44
CA ARG A 411 -11.01 13.61 15.72
C ARG A 411 -12.13 14.64 15.46
N PRO A 412 -13.08 14.36 14.56
CA PRO A 412 -14.22 15.24 14.34
C PRO A 412 -15.17 15.22 15.56
N ARG A 413 -15.95 16.28 15.72
CA ARG A 413 -16.96 16.38 16.80
C ARG A 413 -18.08 15.35 16.61
N GLU A 414 -18.52 15.19 15.37
CA GLU A 414 -19.52 14.20 14.95
C GLU A 414 -18.81 13.07 14.18
N PRO A 415 -19.24 11.80 14.35
CA PRO A 415 -18.66 10.70 13.61
C PRO A 415 -18.95 10.87 12.11
N SER A 416 -17.93 10.68 11.27
CA SER A 416 -18.04 10.77 9.82
C SER A 416 -17.40 9.57 9.15
N HIS A 417 -17.95 9.17 7.99
CA HIS A 417 -17.40 8.06 7.19
C HIS A 417 -15.97 8.37 6.73
N ALA A 418 -15.68 9.61 6.35
CA ALA A 418 -14.33 10.02 5.96
C ALA A 418 -13.31 9.82 7.10
N HIS A 419 -13.63 10.22 8.33
CA HIS A 419 -12.71 10.01 9.46
C HIS A 419 -12.51 8.52 9.78
N ALA A 420 -13.58 7.74 9.70
CA ALA A 420 -13.50 6.29 9.87
C ALA A 420 -12.52 5.63 8.87
N GLY A 421 -12.53 6.08 7.62
CA GLY A 421 -11.56 5.65 6.60
C GLY A 421 -10.12 6.06 6.94
N VAL A 422 -9.91 7.27 7.45
CA VAL A 422 -8.59 7.75 7.91
C VAL A 422 -8.06 6.84 9.03
N LEU A 423 -8.89 6.48 10.01
CA LEU A 423 -8.50 5.58 11.11
C LEU A 423 -8.07 4.20 10.60
N MET A 424 -8.81 3.64 9.64
CA MET A 424 -8.44 2.37 8.99
C MET A 424 -7.07 2.47 8.31
N ALA A 425 -6.84 3.54 7.54
CA ALA A 425 -5.58 3.75 6.84
C ALA A 425 -4.38 3.97 7.79
N LEU A 426 -4.58 4.71 8.89
CA LEU A 426 -3.57 4.87 9.95
C LEU A 426 -3.25 3.54 10.65
N GLY A 427 -4.25 2.66 10.78
CA GLY A 427 -4.09 1.30 11.28
C GLY A 427 -3.28 0.40 10.35
N LEU A 428 -3.62 0.37 9.07
CA LEU A 428 -2.90 -0.39 8.04
C LEU A 428 -1.45 0.08 7.85
N THR A 429 -1.16 1.35 8.13
CA THR A 429 0.21 1.89 8.15
C THR A 429 0.93 1.69 9.49
N GLY A 430 0.27 1.12 10.50
CA GLY A 430 0.84 0.78 11.80
C GLY A 430 0.86 1.90 12.85
N HIS A 431 0.33 3.09 12.55
CA HIS A 431 0.34 4.24 13.46
C HIS A 431 -0.72 4.16 14.56
N LEU A 432 -1.77 3.36 14.35
CA LEU A 432 -2.84 3.20 15.33
C LEU A 432 -2.37 2.49 16.61
N ARG A 433 -1.18 1.85 16.60
CA ARG A 433 -0.50 1.35 17.81
C ARG A 433 -0.20 2.43 18.85
N ALA A 434 -0.12 3.70 18.44
CA ALA A 434 0.16 4.82 19.34
C ALA A 434 -1.05 5.21 20.21
N LEU A 435 -2.26 4.79 19.84
CA LEU A 435 -3.47 5.11 20.58
C LEU A 435 -3.65 4.16 21.78
N THR A 436 -4.16 4.70 22.88
CA THR A 436 -4.46 3.90 24.07
C THR A 436 -5.84 3.25 23.96
N ASN A 437 -6.07 2.18 24.72
CA ASN A 437 -7.39 1.52 24.78
C ASN A 437 -8.53 2.47 25.21
N THR A 438 -8.21 3.50 26.01
CA THR A 438 -9.16 4.56 26.38
C THR A 438 -9.57 5.43 25.20
N ASP A 439 -8.67 5.70 24.25
CA ASP A 439 -9.00 6.43 23.03
C ASP A 439 -9.79 5.56 22.06
N MET A 440 -9.46 4.26 21.98
CA MET A 440 -10.25 3.28 21.23
C MET A 440 -11.69 3.22 21.72
N TYR A 441 -11.88 3.13 23.03
CA TYR A 441 -13.22 3.14 23.65
C TYR A 441 -14.00 4.41 23.27
N ARG A 442 -13.38 5.59 23.27
CA ARG A 442 -14.05 6.84 22.88
C ARG A 442 -14.55 6.84 21.43
N TYR A 443 -13.88 6.12 20.53
CA TYR A 443 -14.35 5.95 19.16
C TYR A 443 -15.49 4.93 19.06
N LEU A 444 -15.41 3.83 19.80
CA LEU A 444 -16.40 2.74 19.76
C LEU A 444 -17.73 3.11 20.42
N VAL A 445 -17.73 3.96 21.46
CA VAL A 445 -18.94 4.42 22.16
C VAL A 445 -19.87 5.26 21.27
N GLN A 446 -19.38 5.79 20.14
CA GLN A 446 -20.21 6.61 19.25
C GLN A 446 -21.22 5.78 18.43
N GLU A 447 -21.19 4.45 18.53
CA GLU A 447 -22.11 3.51 17.84
C GLU A 447 -22.22 3.71 16.32
N HIS A 448 -21.23 4.37 15.72
CA HIS A 448 -21.15 4.58 14.28
C HIS A 448 -20.50 3.36 13.61
N GLU A 449 -21.25 2.66 12.75
CA GLU A 449 -20.82 1.40 12.13
C GLU A 449 -19.48 1.52 11.38
N ALA A 450 -19.33 2.53 10.52
CA ALA A 450 -18.12 2.69 9.74
C ALA A 450 -16.89 3.00 10.61
N THR A 451 -17.05 3.77 11.68
CA THR A 451 -15.97 4.03 12.65
C THR A 451 -15.55 2.73 13.33
N THR A 452 -16.51 1.90 13.71
CA THR A 452 -16.25 0.59 14.31
C THR A 452 -15.49 -0.32 13.33
N VAL A 453 -15.94 -0.43 12.08
CA VAL A 453 -15.24 -1.20 11.03
C VAL A 453 -13.79 -0.69 10.84
N GLY A 454 -13.61 0.62 10.69
CA GLY A 454 -12.29 1.22 10.47
C GLY A 454 -11.34 1.04 11.65
N VAL A 455 -11.84 1.13 12.89
CA VAL A 455 -11.05 0.90 14.11
C VAL A 455 -10.71 -0.58 14.27
N LEU A 456 -11.67 -1.50 14.07
CA LEU A 456 -11.44 -2.94 14.21
C LEU A 456 -10.41 -3.44 13.21
N ILE A 457 -10.56 -3.12 11.92
CA ILE A 457 -9.61 -3.54 10.88
C ILE A 457 -8.27 -2.82 11.07
N GLY A 458 -8.30 -1.51 11.35
CA GLY A 458 -7.09 -0.71 11.52
C GLY A 458 -6.23 -1.16 12.69
N THR A 459 -6.82 -1.41 13.86
CA THR A 459 -6.08 -1.89 15.05
C THR A 459 -5.59 -3.33 14.86
N ALA A 460 -6.39 -4.20 14.24
CA ALA A 460 -6.00 -5.56 13.95
C ALA A 460 -4.83 -5.63 12.95
N ALA A 461 -4.89 -4.86 11.87
CA ALA A 461 -3.79 -4.74 10.92
C ALA A 461 -2.54 -4.15 11.57
N ALA A 462 -2.69 -3.19 12.48
CA ALA A 462 -1.59 -2.69 13.26
C ALA A 462 -0.96 -3.80 14.13
N HIS A 463 -1.75 -4.72 14.71
CA HIS A 463 -1.28 -5.87 15.51
C HIS A 463 -1.19 -7.19 14.72
N ARG A 464 -0.97 -7.10 13.41
CA ARG A 464 -0.94 -8.27 12.52
C ARG A 464 0.10 -9.30 12.95
N GLY A 465 -0.33 -10.55 13.13
CA GLY A 465 0.49 -11.68 13.56
C GLY A 465 1.04 -11.60 15.00
N THR A 466 0.65 -10.61 15.81
CA THR A 466 1.21 -10.46 17.18
C THR A 466 0.42 -11.20 18.25
N MET A 467 -0.75 -11.77 17.92
CA MET A 467 -1.64 -12.44 18.89
C MET A 467 -2.00 -11.57 20.11
N ASN A 468 -2.20 -10.25 19.92
CA ASN A 468 -2.48 -9.35 21.03
C ASN A 468 -3.85 -9.70 21.68
N PRO A 469 -3.87 -10.09 22.97
CA PRO A 469 -5.11 -10.48 23.64
C PRO A 469 -6.11 -9.33 23.77
N GLU A 470 -5.64 -8.07 23.90
CA GLU A 470 -6.51 -6.91 24.06
C GLU A 470 -7.31 -6.63 22.79
N THR A 471 -6.62 -6.59 21.64
CA THR A 471 -7.24 -6.42 20.32
C THR A 471 -8.20 -7.58 20.02
N SER A 472 -7.84 -8.81 20.37
CA SER A 472 -8.72 -9.96 20.17
C SER A 472 -10.00 -9.91 21.02
N LYS A 473 -9.90 -9.51 22.29
CA LYS A 473 -11.06 -9.31 23.18
C LYS A 473 -11.99 -8.23 22.66
N MET A 474 -11.43 -7.12 22.17
CA MET A 474 -12.19 -6.06 21.52
C MET A 474 -12.97 -6.62 20.32
N CYS A 475 -12.34 -7.40 19.45
CA CYS A 475 -13.04 -8.01 18.31
C CYS A 475 -14.16 -8.97 18.74
N PHE A 476 -13.93 -9.80 19.77
CA PHE A 476 -14.95 -10.73 20.27
C PHE A 476 -16.17 -10.05 20.91
N LEU A 477 -16.02 -8.83 21.44
CA LEU A 477 -17.16 -8.04 21.90
C LEU A 477 -18.14 -7.72 20.75
N HIS A 478 -17.64 -7.68 19.51
CA HIS A 478 -18.46 -7.42 18.33
C HIS A 478 -18.95 -8.70 17.63
N LEU A 479 -18.83 -9.87 18.29
CA LEU A 479 -19.33 -11.16 17.81
C LEU A 479 -20.38 -11.70 18.78
N PRO A 480 -21.69 -11.57 18.45
CA PRO A 480 -22.78 -12.00 19.34
C PRO A 480 -22.70 -13.48 19.76
N THR A 481 -22.14 -14.33 18.91
CA THR A 481 -21.95 -15.78 19.19
C THR A 481 -21.02 -16.05 20.37
N ARG A 482 -20.27 -15.05 20.83
CA ARG A 482 -19.27 -15.15 21.89
C ARG A 482 -19.65 -14.39 23.15
N HIS A 483 -20.81 -13.75 23.15
CA HIS A 483 -21.35 -13.11 24.35
C HIS A 483 -21.73 -14.19 25.38
N PRO A 484 -21.35 -14.04 26.66
CA PRO A 484 -21.92 -14.86 27.73
C PRO A 484 -23.45 -14.72 27.75
N GLY A 485 -24.18 -15.76 28.16
CA GLY A 485 -25.65 -15.72 28.20
C GLY A 485 -26.27 -14.66 29.13
N SER A 486 -25.45 -14.00 29.96
CA SER A 486 -25.84 -12.86 30.81
C SER A 486 -25.58 -11.49 30.17
N PHE A 487 -25.05 -11.46 28.94
CA PHE A 487 -24.73 -10.22 28.24
C PHE A 487 -26.02 -9.64 27.61
N PRO A 488 -26.20 -8.30 27.60
CA PRO A 488 -27.34 -7.68 26.94
C PRO A 488 -27.42 -8.06 25.46
N GLU A 489 -28.63 -8.21 24.94
CA GLU A 489 -28.83 -8.42 23.51
C GLU A 489 -28.46 -7.13 22.76
N VAL A 490 -27.29 -7.15 22.11
CA VAL A 490 -26.79 -6.03 21.30
C VAL A 490 -27.00 -6.37 19.84
N GLU A 491 -27.84 -5.59 19.17
CA GLU A 491 -28.02 -5.66 17.72
C GLU A 491 -26.78 -5.08 17.02
N LEU A 492 -25.99 -5.94 16.39
CA LEU A 492 -24.80 -5.55 15.64
C LEU A 492 -24.99 -5.84 14.15
N SER A 493 -24.74 -4.84 13.30
CA SER A 493 -24.75 -4.98 11.84
C SER A 493 -23.80 -6.10 11.38
N THR A 494 -24.21 -6.86 10.34
CA THR A 494 -23.42 -7.96 9.77
C THR A 494 -22.07 -7.47 9.26
N GLN A 495 -21.96 -6.22 8.81
CA GLN A 495 -20.70 -5.60 8.37
C GLN A 495 -19.67 -5.47 9.51
N VAL A 496 -20.12 -5.04 10.69
CA VAL A 496 -19.27 -4.93 11.89
C VAL A 496 -18.80 -6.31 12.34
N GLN A 497 -19.68 -7.31 12.29
CA GLN A 497 -19.33 -8.68 12.63
C GLN A 497 -18.33 -9.29 11.64
N SER A 498 -18.51 -9.07 10.33
CA SER A 498 -17.58 -9.47 9.27
C SER A 498 -16.20 -8.83 9.47
N ALA A 499 -16.17 -7.52 9.75
CA ALA A 499 -14.93 -6.81 10.07
C ALA A 499 -14.23 -7.38 11.30
N ALA A 500 -14.99 -7.70 12.36
CA ALA A 500 -14.46 -8.33 13.57
C ALA A 500 -13.84 -9.71 13.30
N LEU A 501 -14.46 -10.55 12.47
CA LEU A 501 -13.92 -11.85 12.08
C LEU A 501 -12.61 -11.71 11.31
N LEU A 502 -12.59 -10.83 10.30
CA LEU A 502 -11.38 -10.57 9.51
C LEU A 502 -10.25 -10.02 10.40
N SER A 503 -10.58 -9.11 11.33
CA SER A 503 -9.66 -8.58 12.33
C SER A 503 -9.04 -9.66 13.22
N VAL A 504 -9.83 -10.65 13.68
CA VAL A 504 -9.29 -11.81 14.41
C VAL A 504 -8.32 -12.59 13.51
N GLY A 505 -8.66 -12.79 12.24
CA GLY A 505 -7.76 -13.41 11.25
C GLY A 505 -6.42 -12.70 11.11
N LEU A 506 -6.42 -11.36 11.01
CA LEU A 506 -5.21 -10.55 10.89
C LEU A 506 -4.33 -10.62 12.15
N VAL A 507 -4.92 -10.54 13.35
CA VAL A 507 -4.17 -10.59 14.62
C VAL A 507 -3.46 -11.93 14.81
N TYR A 508 -4.10 -13.03 14.37
CA TYR A 508 -3.61 -14.39 14.51
C TYR A 508 -2.98 -14.95 13.22
N GLU A 509 -2.64 -14.09 12.26
CA GLU A 509 -2.06 -14.49 10.98
C GLU A 509 -0.83 -15.39 11.16
N GLY A 510 -0.83 -16.54 10.48
CA GLY A 510 0.26 -17.52 10.50
C GLY A 510 0.49 -18.23 11.85
N SER A 511 -0.32 -17.98 12.88
CA SER A 511 -0.13 -18.56 14.22
C SER A 511 -0.61 -20.00 14.37
N ALA A 512 -1.52 -20.46 13.50
CA ALA A 512 -2.23 -21.74 13.63
C ALA A 512 -2.87 -21.95 15.02
N HIS A 513 -3.40 -20.89 15.63
CA HIS A 513 -3.99 -20.96 16.96
C HIS A 513 -5.28 -21.76 16.99
N ARG A 514 -5.22 -22.95 17.61
CA ARG A 514 -6.30 -23.95 17.71
C ARG A 514 -7.70 -23.39 17.97
N LEU A 515 -7.87 -22.68 19.08
CA LEU A 515 -9.19 -22.17 19.48
C LEU A 515 -9.75 -21.19 18.45
N MET A 516 -8.89 -20.37 17.83
CA MET A 516 -9.34 -19.40 16.85
C MET A 516 -9.74 -20.10 15.56
N SER A 517 -8.99 -21.11 15.13
CA SER A 517 -9.35 -21.94 13.98
C SER A 517 -10.67 -22.68 14.19
N GLU A 518 -10.94 -23.19 15.39
CA GLU A 518 -12.21 -23.85 15.71
C GLU A 518 -13.41 -22.88 15.66
N ILE A 519 -13.25 -21.70 16.25
CA ILE A 519 -14.29 -20.66 16.24
C ILE A 519 -14.58 -20.23 14.80
N LEU A 520 -13.55 -19.86 14.04
CA LEU A 520 -13.71 -19.37 12.67
C LEU A 520 -14.33 -20.44 11.75
N LEU A 521 -13.98 -21.71 11.95
CA LEU A 521 -14.56 -22.82 11.21
C LEU A 521 -16.06 -22.99 11.50
N ALA A 522 -16.48 -22.82 12.76
CA ALA A 522 -17.89 -22.87 13.13
C ALA A 522 -18.69 -21.68 12.56
N GLU A 523 -18.09 -20.50 12.46
CA GLU A 523 -18.77 -19.32 11.92
C GLU A 523 -19.00 -19.40 10.39
N ILE A 524 -18.19 -20.16 9.64
CA ILE A 524 -18.42 -20.39 8.19
C ILE A 524 -19.77 -21.08 7.94
N GLY A 525 -20.12 -22.06 8.77
CA GLY A 525 -21.32 -22.88 8.60
C GLY A 525 -22.54 -22.43 9.39
N LYS A 526 -22.55 -21.18 9.91
CA LYS A 526 -23.61 -20.69 10.80
C LYS A 526 -24.98 -20.69 10.11
N GLU A 527 -25.97 -21.29 10.77
CA GLU A 527 -27.39 -21.30 10.36
C GLU A 527 -28.01 -19.90 10.51
N PRO A 528 -29.02 -19.54 9.68
CA PRO A 528 -29.71 -18.26 9.81
C PRO A 528 -30.47 -18.22 11.15
N GLY A 529 -30.02 -17.37 12.07
CA GLY A 529 -30.78 -17.09 13.29
C GLY A 529 -32.09 -16.38 12.96
N GLY A 530 -33.13 -16.61 13.76
CA GLY A 530 -34.49 -16.08 13.52
C GLY A 530 -34.57 -14.55 13.38
N ASP A 531 -33.67 -13.82 14.03
CA ASP A 531 -33.69 -12.35 14.08
C ASP A 531 -32.55 -11.67 13.29
N SER A 532 -31.67 -12.45 12.64
CA SER A 532 -30.58 -11.89 11.84
C SER A 532 -31.06 -11.50 10.44
N SER A 533 -30.84 -10.26 10.02
CA SER A 533 -31.12 -9.86 8.64
C SER A 533 -30.35 -10.78 7.67
N PRO A 534 -31.00 -11.31 6.62
CA PRO A 534 -30.34 -12.20 5.66
C PRO A 534 -29.31 -11.47 4.78
N GLN A 535 -29.26 -10.14 4.87
CA GLN A 535 -28.36 -9.28 4.11
C GLN A 535 -26.93 -9.35 4.69
N GLY A 536 -25.95 -9.67 3.83
CA GLY A 536 -24.53 -9.71 4.20
C GLY A 536 -24.03 -11.05 4.76
N ARG A 537 -24.84 -12.11 4.74
CA ARG A 537 -24.43 -13.44 5.21
C ARG A 537 -23.29 -14.05 4.38
N GLU A 538 -23.28 -13.80 3.08
CA GLU A 538 -22.21 -14.23 2.16
C GLU A 538 -20.87 -13.58 2.53
N GLY A 539 -20.86 -12.24 2.75
CA GLY A 539 -19.70 -11.50 3.22
C GLY A 539 -19.22 -11.93 4.62
N TYR A 540 -20.14 -12.30 5.51
CA TYR A 540 -19.82 -12.86 6.82
C TYR A 540 -19.08 -14.20 6.73
N ALA A 541 -19.66 -15.15 5.97
CA ALA A 541 -19.04 -16.45 5.75
C ALA A 541 -17.68 -16.31 5.05
N LEU A 542 -17.60 -15.43 4.04
CA LEU A 542 -16.35 -15.12 3.34
C LEU A 542 -15.30 -14.58 4.30
N SER A 543 -15.66 -13.64 5.18
CA SER A 543 -14.77 -13.07 6.19
C SER A 543 -14.26 -14.13 7.17
N ALA A 544 -15.12 -15.05 7.61
CA ALA A 544 -14.73 -16.19 8.45
C ALA A 544 -13.74 -17.13 7.71
N GLY A 545 -14.00 -17.42 6.44
CA GLY A 545 -13.12 -18.25 5.60
C GLY A 545 -11.75 -17.61 5.34
N LEU A 546 -11.72 -16.32 5.00
CA LEU A 546 -10.49 -15.55 4.83
C LEU A 546 -9.71 -15.47 6.14
N ALA A 547 -10.38 -15.20 7.25
CA ALA A 547 -9.75 -15.19 8.58
C ALA A 547 -9.15 -16.56 8.95
N LEU A 548 -9.87 -17.66 8.70
CA LEU A 548 -9.36 -19.01 8.91
C LEU A 548 -8.13 -19.29 8.04
N GLY A 549 -8.18 -18.86 6.77
CA GLY A 549 -7.07 -18.93 5.84
C GLY A 549 -5.84 -18.14 6.32
N LEU A 550 -6.03 -16.93 6.85
CA LEU A 550 -4.96 -16.13 7.45
C LEU A 550 -4.35 -16.79 8.69
N VAL A 551 -5.17 -17.34 9.59
CA VAL A 551 -4.67 -18.04 10.79
C VAL A 551 -3.83 -19.26 10.43
N THR A 552 -4.21 -19.99 9.36
CA THR A 552 -3.56 -21.23 8.90
C THR A 552 -2.60 -21.03 7.73
N LEU A 553 -2.26 -19.77 7.41
CA LEU A 553 -1.57 -19.35 6.20
C LEU A 553 -0.29 -20.17 5.92
N GLY A 554 -0.27 -20.84 4.77
CA GLY A 554 0.88 -21.60 4.26
C GLY A 554 1.32 -22.80 5.12
N ARG A 555 0.56 -23.17 6.17
CA ARG A 555 0.94 -24.28 7.07
C ARG A 555 0.59 -25.65 6.49
N GLY A 556 -0.40 -25.75 5.61
CA GLY A 556 -0.84 -27.00 5.01
C GLY A 556 -1.03 -28.13 6.02
N ARG A 557 -0.32 -29.25 5.81
CA ARG A 557 -0.34 -30.41 6.72
C ARG A 557 0.58 -30.26 7.93
N ASP A 558 1.44 -29.25 7.96
CA ASP A 558 2.39 -29.01 9.06
C ASP A 558 1.71 -28.40 10.29
N ALA A 559 0.44 -28.03 10.20
CA ALA A 559 -0.39 -27.61 11.33
C ALA A 559 -0.82 -28.80 12.22
N ILE A 560 0.15 -29.52 12.81
CA ILE A 560 -0.05 -30.74 13.61
C ILE A 560 -1.06 -30.52 14.76
N GLY A 561 -1.08 -29.33 15.36
CA GLY A 561 -2.00 -28.97 16.45
C GLY A 561 -3.47 -28.79 16.05
N LEU A 562 -3.79 -28.87 14.75
CA LEU A 562 -5.14 -28.70 14.19
C LEU A 562 -5.71 -29.98 13.57
N VAL A 563 -4.97 -31.10 13.60
CA VAL A 563 -5.35 -32.35 12.91
C VAL A 563 -6.69 -32.91 13.38
N ASP A 564 -6.98 -32.79 14.67
CA ASP A 564 -8.23 -33.26 15.27
C ASP A 564 -9.47 -32.44 14.84
N LEU A 565 -9.27 -31.18 14.46
CA LEU A 565 -10.34 -30.32 13.91
C LEU A 565 -10.76 -30.75 12.51
N ARG A 566 -9.90 -31.50 11.78
CA ARG A 566 -10.18 -32.00 10.41
C ARG A 566 -10.71 -30.89 9.51
N ILE A 567 -9.95 -29.79 9.49
CA ILE A 567 -10.28 -28.55 8.76
C ILE A 567 -10.50 -28.85 7.27
N PRO A 568 -9.60 -29.56 6.56
CA PRO A 568 -9.79 -29.84 5.13
C PRO A 568 -11.07 -30.61 4.82
N GLU A 569 -11.43 -31.61 5.66
CA GLU A 569 -12.64 -32.40 5.47
C GLU A 569 -13.91 -31.59 5.73
N ARG A 570 -13.89 -30.68 6.70
CA ARG A 570 -15.03 -29.77 6.98
C ARG A 570 -15.20 -28.74 5.87
N LEU A 571 -14.11 -28.09 5.43
CA LEU A 571 -14.14 -27.16 4.31
C LEU A 571 -14.60 -27.84 3.01
N ARG A 572 -14.22 -29.11 2.79
CA ARG A 572 -14.74 -29.89 1.65
C ARG A 572 -16.25 -30.09 1.70
N ARG A 573 -16.86 -30.25 2.89
CA ARG A 573 -18.32 -30.33 3.02
C ARG A 573 -18.98 -28.99 2.70
N TYR A 574 -18.42 -27.88 3.19
CA TYR A 574 -18.87 -26.54 2.84
C TYR A 574 -18.71 -26.23 1.34
N LEU A 575 -17.78 -26.89 0.63
CA LEU A 575 -17.59 -26.73 -0.81
C LEU A 575 -18.50 -27.63 -1.67
N GLY A 576 -18.73 -28.88 -1.26
CA GLY A 576 -19.37 -29.92 -2.08
C GLY A 576 -20.80 -30.30 -1.65
N GLY A 577 -21.28 -29.80 -0.52
CA GLY A 577 -22.59 -30.11 0.04
C GLY A 577 -22.60 -31.38 0.89
N GLY A 578 -23.31 -31.32 2.03
CA GLY A 578 -23.46 -32.43 2.98
C GLY A 578 -24.39 -32.06 4.13
N GLY A 579 -24.87 -33.06 4.89
CA GLY A 579 -25.75 -32.83 6.04
C GLY A 579 -25.03 -32.13 7.20
N GLY A 580 -25.69 -31.15 7.83
CA GLY A 580 -25.14 -30.35 8.96
C GLY A 580 -24.87 -31.14 10.25
N GLU A 581 -25.12 -32.45 10.29
CA GLU A 581 -25.09 -33.27 11.50
C GLU A 581 -23.70 -33.46 12.13
N PHE A 582 -22.60 -33.28 11.39
CA PHE A 582 -21.26 -33.55 11.93
C PHE A 582 -20.74 -32.48 12.92
N ASP A 583 -21.23 -31.23 12.82
CA ASP A 583 -20.93 -30.17 13.79
C ASP A 583 -21.81 -30.24 15.05
N ARG A 584 -22.76 -31.19 15.12
CA ARG A 584 -23.46 -31.58 16.35
C ARG A 584 -22.57 -32.44 17.26
N ARG A 585 -21.31 -32.03 17.51
CA ARG A 585 -20.62 -32.54 18.70
C ARG A 585 -21.30 -31.92 19.92
N PRO A 586 -21.72 -32.72 20.93
CA PRO A 586 -22.14 -32.15 22.20
C PRO A 586 -20.99 -31.28 22.71
N ARG A 587 -21.30 -30.04 23.08
CA ARG A 587 -20.37 -29.13 23.78
C ARG A 587 -19.96 -29.78 25.11
N GLU A 588 -18.96 -30.65 25.10
CA GLU A 588 -18.32 -31.17 26.32
C GLU A 588 -16.86 -30.72 26.33
N SER A 589 -16.53 -29.99 27.41
CA SER A 589 -15.29 -29.24 27.71
C SER A 589 -15.21 -27.85 27.04
N SER A 590 -15.28 -26.70 27.73
CA SER A 590 -15.16 -26.40 29.15
C SER A 590 -15.80 -25.03 29.44
N PHE A 591 -16.91 -25.01 30.18
CA PHE A 591 -17.31 -24.07 31.24
C PHE A 591 -18.72 -24.54 31.68
N ARG A 592 -18.81 -25.15 32.87
CA ARG A 592 -20.05 -25.68 33.43
C ARG A 592 -21.04 -24.55 33.74
N ALA A 593 -22.22 -24.60 33.11
CA ALA A 593 -23.51 -24.33 33.73
C ALA A 593 -24.64 -24.93 32.86
N ASP A 594 -25.53 -25.68 33.51
CA ASP A 594 -26.87 -26.10 33.06
C ASP A 594 -27.05 -27.27 32.09
N GLU A 595 -26.67 -28.46 32.57
CA GLU A 595 -27.17 -29.77 32.14
C GLU A 595 -28.60 -30.07 32.69
N PHE A 596 -29.49 -29.06 32.72
CA PHE A 596 -30.88 -29.24 33.17
C PHE A 596 -31.93 -28.56 32.26
N ALA A 597 -31.51 -27.74 31.28
CA ALA A 597 -32.43 -27.03 30.38
C ALA A 597 -32.63 -27.70 28.99
N ALA A 598 -31.78 -28.66 28.60
CA ALA A 598 -31.73 -29.17 27.23
C ALA A 598 -32.72 -30.30 26.89
N LYS A 599 -33.46 -30.83 27.88
CA LYS A 599 -34.41 -31.94 27.67
C LYS A 599 -35.86 -31.50 27.46
N ASP A 600 -36.23 -30.30 27.91
CA ASP A 600 -37.60 -29.77 27.78
C ASP A 600 -37.81 -28.89 26.52
N ALA A 601 -36.73 -28.40 25.88
CA ALA A 601 -36.83 -27.63 24.64
C ALA A 601 -37.07 -28.51 23.40
N ARG A 602 -36.53 -29.74 23.36
CA ARG A 602 -36.65 -30.65 22.20
C ARG A 602 -38.03 -31.30 22.03
N ALA A 603 -38.96 -31.09 22.96
CA ALA A 603 -40.31 -31.63 22.88
C ALA A 603 -41.38 -30.55 22.55
N ARG A 604 -40.98 -29.28 22.43
CA ARG A 604 -41.92 -28.17 22.15
C ARG A 604 -41.73 -27.52 20.76
N ASP A 605 -40.56 -27.64 20.13
CA ASP A 605 -40.28 -26.96 18.86
C ASP A 605 -40.74 -27.72 17.61
N ASP A 606 -41.07 -29.02 17.69
CA ASP A 606 -41.58 -29.77 16.54
C ASP A 606 -43.07 -29.49 16.22
N ALA A 607 -43.75 -28.66 17.02
CA ALA A 607 -45.20 -28.40 16.90
C ALA A 607 -45.56 -26.95 16.54
N ASN A 608 -44.60 -26.03 16.50
CA ASN A 608 -44.88 -24.63 16.17
C ASN A 608 -43.99 -24.19 15.01
N GLY A 609 -44.53 -24.30 13.79
CA GLY A 609 -43.95 -23.77 12.56
C GLY A 609 -43.87 -22.24 12.57
N ASN A 610 -43.08 -21.68 13.48
CA ASN A 610 -42.75 -20.27 13.53
C ASN A 610 -41.57 -20.01 12.58
N GLY A 611 -41.83 -20.21 11.29
CA GLY A 611 -40.96 -19.82 10.18
C GLY A 611 -40.95 -18.30 10.01
N GLY A 612 -40.39 -17.60 11.00
CA GLY A 612 -40.15 -16.15 10.95
C GLY A 612 -38.82 -15.77 10.29
N GLY A 613 -38.00 -16.75 9.88
CA GLY A 613 -36.75 -16.51 9.17
C GLY A 613 -36.99 -16.21 7.69
N GLN A 614 -36.46 -15.10 7.18
CA GLN A 614 -36.55 -14.72 5.76
C GLN A 614 -35.82 -15.73 4.83
N VAL A 615 -34.99 -16.62 5.37
CA VAL A 615 -34.25 -17.65 4.63
C VAL A 615 -34.55 -19.02 5.24
N MET A 616 -35.16 -19.90 4.44
CA MET A 616 -35.42 -21.29 4.80
C MET A 616 -34.28 -22.16 4.31
N GLU A 617 -33.45 -22.65 5.22
CA GLU A 617 -32.44 -23.66 4.90
C GLU A 617 -32.94 -25.05 5.25
N ASN A 618 -32.70 -26.01 4.35
CA ASN A 618 -32.95 -27.43 4.61
C ASN A 618 -31.77 -28.01 5.42
N ALA A 619 -31.82 -29.31 5.75
CA ALA A 619 -30.75 -30.00 6.48
C ALA A 619 -29.38 -30.05 5.76
N LEU A 620 -29.29 -29.52 4.54
CA LEU A 620 -28.08 -29.45 3.72
C LEU A 620 -27.48 -28.06 3.78
N VAL A 621 -26.14 -28.01 3.83
CA VAL A 621 -25.39 -26.75 3.79
C VAL A 621 -25.71 -25.95 2.52
N ASN A 622 -25.94 -24.65 2.69
CA ASN A 622 -26.09 -23.72 1.58
C ASN A 622 -24.74 -23.41 0.92
N LEU A 623 -24.56 -23.92 -0.30
CA LEU A 623 -23.31 -23.79 -1.07
C LEU A 623 -23.07 -22.35 -1.54
N ASP A 624 -24.13 -21.57 -1.77
CA ASP A 624 -24.00 -20.20 -2.27
C ASP A 624 -23.34 -19.25 -1.27
N VAL A 625 -23.47 -19.57 0.03
CA VAL A 625 -22.86 -18.82 1.13
C VAL A 625 -21.48 -19.37 1.47
N THR A 626 -21.35 -20.69 1.59
CA THR A 626 -20.19 -21.32 2.22
C THR A 626 -19.09 -21.74 1.25
N ALA A 627 -19.40 -21.97 -0.03
CA ALA A 627 -18.43 -22.40 -1.04
C ALA A 627 -17.28 -21.39 -1.29
N PRO A 628 -17.50 -20.07 -1.45
CA PRO A 628 -16.40 -19.13 -1.68
C PRO A 628 -15.47 -19.03 -0.47
N ALA A 629 -16.03 -19.01 0.73
CA ALA A 629 -15.29 -19.02 1.99
C ALA A 629 -14.39 -20.26 2.13
N ALA A 630 -14.95 -21.45 1.87
CA ALA A 630 -14.21 -22.69 1.97
C ALA A 630 -13.13 -22.83 0.89
N THR A 631 -13.41 -22.36 -0.32
CA THR A 631 -12.46 -22.36 -1.45
C THR A 631 -11.21 -21.54 -1.12
N LEU A 632 -11.40 -20.30 -0.63
CA LEU A 632 -10.28 -19.42 -0.29
C LEU A 632 -9.56 -19.85 0.99
N ALA A 633 -10.29 -20.35 2.00
CA ALA A 633 -9.68 -20.91 3.21
C ALA A 633 -8.74 -22.07 2.89
N LEU A 634 -9.17 -23.01 2.03
CA LEU A 634 -8.31 -24.10 1.55
C LEU A 634 -7.11 -23.59 0.74
N GLY A 635 -7.34 -22.63 -0.16
CA GLY A 635 -6.28 -22.02 -0.97
C GLY A 635 -5.19 -21.34 -0.13
N LEU A 636 -5.59 -20.61 0.93
CA LEU A 636 -4.67 -19.92 1.84
C LEU A 636 -3.97 -20.87 2.83
N MET A 637 -4.69 -21.89 3.34
CA MET A 637 -4.12 -22.91 4.22
C MET A 637 -3.00 -23.68 3.52
N PHE A 638 -3.19 -24.04 2.25
CA PHE A 638 -2.22 -24.80 1.43
C PHE A 638 -1.42 -23.92 0.46
N LEU A 639 -1.35 -22.61 0.72
CA LEU A 639 -0.65 -21.65 -0.14
C LEU A 639 0.82 -22.07 -0.37
N LYS A 640 1.23 -22.17 -1.64
CA LYS A 640 2.59 -22.57 -2.07
C LYS A 640 3.08 -23.93 -1.56
N THR A 641 2.20 -24.81 -1.10
CA THR A 641 2.58 -26.14 -0.60
C THR A 641 2.78 -27.17 -1.72
N ASN A 642 2.25 -26.91 -2.92
CA ASN A 642 2.20 -27.84 -4.05
C ASN A 642 1.58 -29.22 -3.72
N ASP A 643 0.67 -29.28 -2.72
CA ASP A 643 -0.04 -30.50 -2.38
C ASP A 643 -1.13 -30.81 -3.42
N ALA A 644 -0.84 -31.78 -4.29
CA ALA A 644 -1.76 -32.21 -5.34
C ALA A 644 -3.10 -32.75 -4.80
N ALA A 645 -3.11 -33.34 -3.59
CA ALA A 645 -4.35 -33.85 -3.01
C ALA A 645 -5.26 -32.71 -2.53
N ALA A 646 -4.68 -31.68 -1.91
CA ALA A 646 -5.41 -30.47 -1.53
C ALA A 646 -5.90 -29.70 -2.78
N ALA A 647 -5.06 -29.59 -3.81
CA ALA A 647 -5.42 -28.96 -5.08
C ALA A 647 -6.57 -29.69 -5.81
N ALA A 648 -6.62 -31.02 -5.73
CA ALA A 648 -7.71 -31.82 -6.31
C ALA A 648 -9.07 -31.54 -5.66
N HIS A 649 -9.11 -31.15 -4.38
CA HIS A 649 -10.36 -30.81 -3.69
C HIS A 649 -10.99 -29.50 -4.17
N VAL A 650 -10.18 -28.59 -4.73
CA VAL A 650 -10.61 -27.27 -5.21
C VAL A 650 -10.65 -27.20 -6.73
N ALA A 651 -10.36 -28.32 -7.41
CA ALA A 651 -10.35 -28.38 -8.87
C ALA A 651 -11.72 -28.05 -9.49
N VAL A 652 -11.68 -27.50 -10.70
CA VAL A 652 -12.90 -27.24 -11.49
C VAL A 652 -13.57 -28.58 -11.81
N PRO A 653 -14.90 -28.71 -11.63
CA PRO A 653 -15.62 -29.92 -11.98
C PRO A 653 -15.40 -30.31 -13.46
N SER A 654 -15.10 -31.58 -13.69
CA SER A 654 -14.80 -32.11 -15.03
C SER A 654 -15.96 -32.91 -15.64
N THR A 655 -17.18 -32.80 -15.11
CA THR A 655 -18.38 -33.47 -15.65
C THR A 655 -19.50 -32.45 -15.76
N HIS A 656 -20.35 -32.59 -16.78
CA HIS A 656 -21.52 -31.70 -16.97
C HIS A 656 -22.40 -31.64 -15.72
N TYR A 657 -22.76 -32.81 -15.16
CA TYR A 657 -23.58 -32.90 -13.96
C TYR A 657 -23.00 -32.14 -12.76
N ALA A 658 -21.70 -32.27 -12.48
CA ALA A 658 -21.09 -31.57 -11.35
C ALA A 658 -20.90 -30.07 -11.59
N LEU A 659 -20.85 -29.65 -12.86
CA LEU A 659 -20.82 -28.23 -13.23
C LEU A 659 -22.19 -27.57 -13.06
N ASP A 660 -23.28 -28.28 -13.37
CA ASP A 660 -24.66 -27.78 -13.16
C ASP A 660 -24.95 -27.45 -11.68
N HIS A 661 -24.23 -28.09 -10.75
CA HIS A 661 -24.35 -27.86 -9.30
C HIS A 661 -23.36 -26.79 -8.77
N ALA A 662 -22.55 -26.18 -9.64
CA ALA A 662 -21.56 -25.18 -9.28
C ALA A 662 -21.84 -23.86 -9.99
N ARG A 663 -22.03 -22.77 -9.23
CA ARG A 663 -22.20 -21.44 -9.84
C ARG A 663 -20.93 -21.05 -10.63
N PRO A 664 -21.07 -20.53 -11.87
CA PRO A 664 -19.94 -20.14 -12.71
C PRO A 664 -18.96 -19.17 -12.04
N ASP A 665 -19.44 -18.21 -11.24
CA ASP A 665 -18.60 -17.27 -10.50
C ASP A 665 -17.60 -17.98 -9.56
N PHE A 666 -18.02 -19.08 -8.93
CA PHE A 666 -17.17 -19.83 -8.00
C PHE A 666 -16.11 -20.65 -8.72
N VAL A 667 -16.29 -20.94 -10.02
CA VAL A 667 -15.27 -21.57 -10.86
C VAL A 667 -14.02 -20.69 -10.92
N LEU A 668 -14.18 -19.36 -10.99
CA LEU A 668 -13.08 -18.41 -10.95
C LEU A 668 -12.25 -18.60 -9.66
N LEU A 669 -12.91 -18.60 -8.50
CA LEU A 669 -12.25 -18.77 -7.20
C LEU A 669 -11.57 -20.14 -7.07
N ARG A 670 -12.17 -21.19 -7.64
CA ARG A 670 -11.59 -22.54 -7.68
C ARG A 670 -10.29 -22.59 -8.48
N VAL A 671 -10.26 -21.96 -9.66
CA VAL A 671 -9.02 -21.86 -10.46
C VAL A 671 -7.95 -21.07 -9.71
N VAL A 672 -8.31 -19.95 -9.08
CA VAL A 672 -7.38 -19.14 -8.28
C VAL A 672 -6.82 -19.96 -7.13
N ALA A 673 -7.67 -20.57 -6.30
CA ALA A 673 -7.24 -21.34 -5.14
C ALA A 673 -6.39 -22.57 -5.53
N LYS A 674 -6.74 -23.30 -6.59
CA LYS A 674 -5.91 -24.40 -7.13
C LYS A 674 -4.53 -23.88 -7.56
N SER A 675 -4.48 -22.74 -8.24
CA SER A 675 -3.23 -22.12 -8.70
C SER A 675 -2.37 -21.62 -7.53
N LEU A 676 -2.98 -21.08 -6.48
CA LEU A 676 -2.29 -20.67 -5.25
C LEU A 676 -1.64 -21.85 -4.51
N ILE A 677 -2.29 -23.03 -4.53
CA ILE A 677 -1.72 -24.26 -3.97
C ILE A 677 -0.56 -24.74 -4.85
N MET A 678 -0.79 -24.82 -6.16
CA MET A 678 0.19 -25.28 -7.17
C MET A 678 1.03 -24.12 -7.72
N TRP A 679 1.62 -23.33 -6.83
CA TRP A 679 2.25 -22.05 -7.14
C TRP A 679 3.42 -22.15 -8.14
N ASP A 680 4.22 -23.22 -8.03
CA ASP A 680 5.42 -23.38 -8.86
C ASP A 680 5.10 -23.78 -10.30
N SER A 681 3.87 -24.27 -10.53
CA SER A 681 3.41 -24.67 -11.87
C SER A 681 2.94 -23.51 -12.72
N ILE A 682 2.86 -22.28 -12.18
CA ILE A 682 2.33 -21.11 -12.88
C ILE A 682 3.35 -20.59 -13.90
N ASP A 683 2.97 -20.59 -15.17
CA ASP A 683 3.78 -20.13 -16.30
C ASP A 683 3.07 -18.98 -17.06
N PRO A 684 3.80 -17.95 -17.53
CA PRO A 684 3.18 -16.75 -18.10
C PRO A 684 2.62 -16.89 -19.51
N HIS A 685 2.79 -18.03 -20.16
CA HIS A 685 2.31 -18.25 -21.54
C HIS A 685 0.82 -18.59 -21.60
N GLU A 686 0.19 -18.27 -22.74
CA GLU A 686 -1.23 -18.57 -23.00
C GLU A 686 -1.55 -20.07 -22.90
N ALA A 687 -0.58 -20.93 -23.22
CA ALA A 687 -0.72 -22.38 -23.11
C ALA A 687 -1.02 -22.83 -21.68
N TRP A 688 -0.44 -22.18 -20.66
CA TRP A 688 -0.71 -22.48 -19.27
C TRP A 688 -2.12 -22.08 -18.85
N VAL A 689 -2.58 -20.92 -19.32
CA VAL A 689 -3.93 -20.41 -19.07
C VAL A 689 -4.98 -21.37 -19.65
N GLU A 690 -4.79 -21.81 -20.90
CA GLU A 690 -5.66 -22.82 -21.54
C GLU A 690 -5.60 -24.19 -20.82
N ALA A 691 -4.46 -24.55 -20.22
CA ALA A 691 -4.29 -25.82 -19.52
C ALA A 691 -5.09 -25.92 -18.20
N GLN A 692 -5.47 -24.79 -17.58
CA GLN A 692 -6.27 -24.79 -16.35
C GLN A 692 -7.72 -25.24 -16.56
N LEU A 693 -8.21 -25.20 -17.80
CA LEU A 693 -9.55 -25.63 -18.17
C LEU A 693 -9.62 -27.17 -18.28
N PRO A 694 -10.61 -27.83 -17.66
CA PRO A 694 -10.99 -29.20 -17.99
C PRO A 694 -11.38 -29.33 -19.47
N GLU A 695 -11.27 -30.54 -20.05
CA GLU A 695 -11.56 -30.77 -21.47
C GLU A 695 -12.95 -30.28 -21.89
N ILE A 696 -13.96 -30.46 -21.04
CA ILE A 696 -15.35 -30.01 -21.27
C ILE A 696 -15.45 -28.49 -21.48
N LEU A 697 -14.57 -27.71 -20.87
CA LEU A 697 -14.56 -26.25 -21.00
C LEU A 697 -13.58 -25.76 -22.07
N ARG A 698 -12.90 -26.64 -22.81
CA ARG A 698 -12.02 -26.25 -23.92
C ARG A 698 -12.81 -26.13 -25.21
N LEU A 699 -12.52 -25.06 -25.95
CA LEU A 699 -13.13 -24.80 -27.25
C LEU A 699 -12.40 -25.60 -28.34
N LYS A 700 -13.17 -26.24 -29.23
CA LYS A 700 -12.62 -26.83 -30.46
C LYS A 700 -12.12 -25.69 -31.35
N LYS A 701 -10.81 -25.62 -31.60
CA LYS A 701 -10.23 -24.78 -32.67
C LYS A 701 -10.58 -25.41 -34.02
N THR A 702 -11.83 -25.30 -34.48
CA THR A 702 -12.21 -25.82 -35.81
C THR A 702 -11.59 -24.92 -36.89
N SER A 703 -10.87 -25.52 -37.83
CA SER A 703 -10.31 -24.85 -39.01
C SER A 703 -11.37 -24.64 -40.11
N SER A 704 -12.66 -24.63 -39.72
CA SER A 704 -13.81 -24.59 -40.61
C SER A 704 -13.98 -23.19 -41.20
N ARG A 705 -13.68 -23.08 -42.49
CA ARG A 705 -13.85 -21.89 -43.33
C ARG A 705 -15.33 -21.45 -43.49
N ALA A 706 -16.28 -22.19 -42.90
CA ALA A 706 -17.71 -21.99 -43.06
C ALA A 706 -18.39 -21.22 -41.90
N SER A 707 -17.80 -21.17 -40.71
CA SER A 707 -18.28 -20.30 -39.61
C SER A 707 -17.17 -20.09 -38.56
N PRO A 708 -16.39 -19.00 -38.64
CA PRO A 708 -15.27 -18.75 -37.71
C PRO A 708 -15.68 -18.53 -36.25
N ASP A 709 -16.98 -18.39 -35.95
CA ASP A 709 -17.50 -17.99 -34.63
C ASP A 709 -18.27 -19.10 -33.88
N ALA A 710 -18.29 -20.35 -34.37
CA ALA A 710 -18.99 -21.44 -33.67
C ALA A 710 -18.22 -21.92 -32.43
N PHE A 711 -18.65 -21.50 -31.23
CA PHE A 711 -18.36 -22.11 -29.93
C PHE A 711 -18.83 -23.58 -29.90
N GLU A 712 -17.96 -24.50 -30.30
CA GLU A 712 -18.15 -25.94 -30.08
C GLU A 712 -17.22 -26.40 -28.95
N PHE A 713 -17.78 -27.02 -27.92
CA PHE A 713 -17.01 -27.57 -26.80
C PHE A 713 -16.48 -28.97 -27.15
N GLN A 714 -15.32 -29.32 -26.62
CA GLN A 714 -14.70 -30.63 -26.85
C GLN A 714 -15.55 -31.74 -26.19
N GLY A 715 -16.16 -32.63 -26.97
CA GLY A 715 -17.05 -33.71 -26.50
C GLY A 715 -18.50 -33.65 -27.01
N GLU A 716 -18.90 -32.61 -27.75
CA GLU A 716 -20.09 -32.67 -28.61
C GLU A 716 -19.74 -33.54 -29.83
N ASP A 717 -19.95 -34.85 -29.70
CA ASP A 717 -20.03 -35.73 -30.87
C ASP A 717 -21.41 -35.54 -31.51
N ASP A 718 -21.39 -35.30 -32.82
CA ASP A 718 -22.55 -35.20 -33.72
C ASP A 718 -23.19 -36.59 -33.86
N ASP A 719 -23.82 -37.07 -32.79
CA ASP A 719 -24.62 -38.28 -32.83
C ASP A 719 -25.96 -37.91 -33.49
N GLY A 720 -25.94 -37.95 -34.82
CA GLY A 720 -27.09 -37.74 -35.67
C GLY A 720 -28.28 -38.58 -35.20
N GLY A 721 -29.27 -37.90 -34.64
CA GLY A 721 -30.66 -38.34 -34.62
C GLY A 721 -30.96 -39.66 -33.92
N HIS A 722 -30.74 -39.77 -32.60
CA HIS A 722 -31.59 -40.64 -31.77
C HIS A 722 -31.80 -40.04 -30.37
N GLY A 723 -32.99 -39.49 -30.15
CA GLY A 723 -33.46 -39.09 -28.82
C GLY A 723 -33.58 -40.30 -27.90
N GLY A 724 -32.58 -40.51 -27.05
CA GLY A 724 -32.69 -41.37 -25.87
C GLY A 724 -33.54 -40.71 -24.77
N PRO A 725 -34.15 -41.46 -23.84
CA PRO A 725 -35.18 -40.95 -22.92
C PRO A 725 -34.69 -40.02 -21.80
N THR A 726 -33.42 -39.64 -21.80
CA THR A 726 -32.80 -38.75 -20.79
C THR A 726 -32.03 -37.61 -21.45
N GLY A 727 -32.63 -37.02 -22.49
CA GLY A 727 -32.10 -35.83 -23.17
C GLY A 727 -32.27 -34.56 -22.34
N ALA A 728 -31.52 -34.41 -21.24
CA ALA A 728 -31.26 -33.10 -20.68
C ALA A 728 -30.34 -32.38 -21.67
N ALA A 729 -30.87 -31.37 -22.38
CA ALA A 729 -30.05 -30.53 -23.24
C ALA A 729 -28.91 -29.96 -22.41
N VAL A 730 -27.67 -30.19 -22.82
CA VAL A 730 -26.48 -29.63 -22.17
C VAL A 730 -26.64 -28.12 -22.10
N ASP A 731 -26.55 -27.55 -20.90
CA ASP A 731 -26.67 -26.10 -20.71
C ASP A 731 -25.41 -25.40 -21.27
N ARG A 732 -25.53 -24.96 -22.53
CA ARG A 732 -24.47 -24.24 -23.24
C ARG A 732 -24.17 -22.87 -22.62
N GLU A 733 -25.13 -22.26 -21.92
CA GLU A 733 -24.97 -20.97 -21.24
C GLU A 733 -24.07 -21.14 -20.02
N ALA A 734 -24.37 -22.13 -19.17
CA ALA A 734 -23.56 -22.46 -18.00
C ALA A 734 -22.11 -22.83 -18.37
N LEU A 735 -21.92 -23.59 -19.46
CA LEU A 735 -20.59 -23.93 -19.98
C LEU A 735 -19.81 -22.69 -20.46
N ALA A 736 -20.47 -21.79 -21.20
CA ALA A 736 -19.84 -20.57 -21.69
C ALA A 736 -19.46 -19.63 -20.53
N GLN A 737 -20.33 -19.44 -19.55
CA GLN A 737 -20.03 -18.66 -18.35
C GLN A 737 -18.87 -19.28 -17.55
N ALA A 738 -18.90 -20.60 -17.32
CA ALA A 738 -17.83 -21.29 -16.60
C ALA A 738 -16.47 -21.18 -17.33
N HIS A 739 -16.47 -21.24 -18.66
CA HIS A 739 -15.26 -21.05 -19.48
C HIS A 739 -14.65 -19.66 -19.26
N VAL A 740 -15.45 -18.59 -19.38
CA VAL A 740 -14.95 -17.21 -19.23
C VAL A 740 -14.46 -16.96 -17.80
N HIS A 741 -15.19 -17.41 -16.78
CA HIS A 741 -14.78 -17.29 -15.37
C HIS A 741 -13.51 -18.07 -15.04
N ALA A 742 -13.34 -19.26 -15.60
CA ALA A 742 -12.12 -20.05 -15.43
C ALA A 742 -10.89 -19.36 -16.05
N LEU A 743 -11.03 -18.78 -17.25
CA LEU A 743 -9.99 -17.98 -17.89
C LEU A 743 -9.65 -16.73 -17.06
N ALA A 744 -10.67 -16.02 -16.55
CA ALA A 744 -10.47 -14.86 -15.68
C ALA A 744 -9.74 -15.24 -14.38
N GLY A 745 -10.05 -16.40 -13.80
CA GLY A 745 -9.37 -16.93 -12.61
C GLY A 745 -7.91 -17.27 -12.86
N ALA A 746 -7.59 -17.84 -14.02
CA ALA A 746 -6.21 -18.08 -14.44
C ALA A 746 -5.44 -16.77 -14.68
N CYS A 747 -6.08 -15.76 -15.28
CA CYS A 747 -5.50 -14.42 -15.41
C CYS A 747 -5.20 -13.80 -14.03
N MET A 748 -6.11 -13.93 -13.07
CA MET A 748 -5.93 -13.43 -11.71
C MET A 748 -4.77 -14.14 -11.00
N ALA A 749 -4.68 -15.47 -11.12
CA ALA A 749 -3.57 -16.24 -10.55
C ALA A 749 -2.21 -15.82 -11.15
N LEU A 750 -2.17 -15.56 -12.46
CA LEU A 750 -0.98 -15.05 -13.12
C LEU A 750 -0.59 -13.67 -12.59
N GLY A 751 -1.57 -12.78 -12.39
CA GLY A 751 -1.38 -11.46 -11.77
C GLY A 751 -0.82 -11.55 -10.34
N LEU A 752 -1.30 -12.50 -9.53
CA LEU A 752 -0.79 -12.74 -8.17
C LEU A 752 0.64 -13.30 -8.18
N ARG A 753 0.96 -14.22 -9.10
CA ARG A 753 2.28 -14.85 -9.21
C ARG A 753 3.39 -13.87 -9.62
N PHE A 754 3.08 -12.97 -10.54
CA PHE A 754 4.01 -12.02 -11.12
C PHE A 754 3.81 -10.60 -10.59
N ALA A 755 3.12 -10.43 -9.46
CA ALA A 755 2.86 -9.13 -8.86
C ALA A 755 4.17 -8.36 -8.62
N GLY A 756 4.26 -7.15 -9.17
CA GLY A 756 5.42 -6.27 -9.03
C GLY A 756 6.70 -6.69 -9.77
N THR A 757 6.66 -7.77 -10.56
CA THR A 757 7.84 -8.26 -11.29
C THR A 757 8.12 -7.52 -12.61
N ALA A 758 7.13 -6.82 -13.15
CA ALA A 758 7.18 -6.19 -14.47
C ALA A 758 7.52 -7.17 -15.62
N ASP A 759 7.10 -8.43 -15.51
CA ASP A 759 7.34 -9.43 -16.55
C ASP A 759 6.55 -9.10 -17.83
N ALA A 760 7.27 -8.98 -18.94
CA ALA A 760 6.70 -8.57 -20.22
C ALA A 760 5.84 -9.66 -20.86
N VAL A 761 6.15 -10.94 -20.65
CA VAL A 761 5.39 -12.05 -21.23
C VAL A 761 4.03 -12.14 -20.54
N ALA A 762 4.01 -12.12 -19.20
CA ALA A 762 2.79 -12.09 -18.41
C ALA A 762 1.91 -10.86 -18.73
N ALA A 763 2.53 -9.68 -18.88
CA ALA A 763 1.79 -8.47 -19.24
C ALA A 763 1.14 -8.57 -20.64
N ASN A 764 1.85 -9.16 -21.61
CA ASN A 764 1.32 -9.36 -22.96
C ASN A 764 0.16 -10.36 -22.98
N THR A 765 0.29 -11.50 -22.31
CA THR A 765 -0.79 -12.51 -22.25
C THR A 765 -2.03 -11.95 -21.57
N LEU A 766 -1.89 -11.25 -20.44
CA LEU A 766 -2.99 -10.58 -19.76
C LEU A 766 -3.65 -9.50 -20.63
N THR A 767 -2.86 -8.76 -21.39
CA THR A 767 -3.39 -7.77 -22.35
C THR A 767 -4.18 -8.45 -23.46
N THR A 768 -3.71 -9.58 -23.99
CA THR A 768 -4.43 -10.39 -24.98
C THR A 768 -5.78 -10.83 -24.42
N TYR A 769 -5.82 -11.44 -23.23
CA TYR A 769 -7.08 -11.91 -22.62
C TYR A 769 -8.04 -10.76 -22.30
N ALA A 770 -7.55 -9.62 -21.80
CA ALA A 770 -8.38 -8.43 -21.58
C ALA A 770 -9.04 -7.94 -22.87
N LEU A 771 -8.31 -7.91 -23.99
CA LEU A 771 -8.86 -7.58 -25.30
C LEU A 771 -9.83 -8.64 -25.82
N THR A 772 -9.58 -9.91 -25.57
CA THR A 772 -10.48 -11.01 -25.94
C THR A 772 -11.83 -10.89 -25.22
N PHE A 773 -11.84 -10.64 -23.90
CA PHE A 773 -13.09 -10.40 -23.15
C PHE A 773 -13.84 -9.17 -23.65
N LEU A 774 -13.13 -8.09 -24.01
CA LEU A 774 -13.75 -6.92 -24.63
C LEU A 774 -14.39 -7.21 -25.99
N ARG A 775 -13.72 -8.02 -26.83
CA ARG A 775 -14.27 -8.46 -28.11
C ARG A 775 -15.53 -9.29 -27.91
N MET A 776 -15.51 -10.27 -27.00
CA MET A 776 -16.69 -11.07 -26.65
C MET A 776 -17.87 -10.19 -26.16
N LYS A 777 -17.58 -9.14 -25.39
CA LYS A 777 -18.60 -8.17 -24.96
C LYS A 777 -19.17 -7.37 -26.12
N SER A 778 -18.35 -6.97 -27.09
CA SER A 778 -18.81 -6.23 -28.28
C SER A 778 -19.66 -7.09 -29.20
N THR A 779 -19.34 -8.38 -29.35
CA THR A 779 -20.13 -9.33 -30.14
C THR A 779 -21.46 -9.66 -29.45
N ALA A 780 -21.47 -9.72 -28.10
CA ALA A 780 -22.70 -9.85 -27.32
C ALA A 780 -23.67 -8.68 -27.58
N ALA A 781 -23.15 -7.46 -27.71
CA ALA A 781 -23.95 -6.29 -28.05
C ALA A 781 -24.56 -6.35 -29.46
N ALA A 782 -23.87 -6.99 -30.41
CA ALA A 782 -24.31 -7.16 -31.78
C ALA A 782 -25.25 -8.36 -32.00
N GLY A 783 -25.59 -9.12 -30.94
CA GLY A 783 -26.38 -10.34 -31.04
C GLY A 783 -25.65 -11.50 -31.73
N GLY A 784 -24.33 -11.39 -31.91
CA GLY A 784 -23.50 -12.45 -32.49
C GLY A 784 -23.20 -13.56 -31.49
N PHE A 785 -23.13 -14.80 -31.98
CA PHE A 785 -22.55 -15.91 -31.23
C PHE A 785 -21.05 -15.64 -31.06
N PRO A 786 -20.41 -15.85 -29.88
CA PRO A 786 -20.86 -16.49 -28.62
C PRO A 786 -21.50 -15.55 -27.58
N GLY A 787 -21.62 -14.27 -27.87
CA GLY A 787 -22.08 -13.26 -26.90
C GLY A 787 -23.56 -13.34 -26.51
N LYS A 788 -24.35 -14.24 -27.13
CA LYS A 788 -25.71 -14.59 -26.69
C LYS A 788 -25.72 -15.54 -25.49
N LEU A 789 -24.64 -16.28 -25.26
CA LEU A 789 -24.50 -17.29 -24.21
C LEU A 789 -23.87 -16.74 -22.91
N VAL A 790 -23.34 -15.51 -22.94
CA VAL A 790 -22.70 -14.91 -21.76
C VAL A 790 -23.25 -13.52 -21.59
N ASP A 791 -23.70 -13.23 -20.38
CA ASP A 791 -24.25 -11.93 -20.01
C ASP A 791 -23.16 -10.85 -19.99
N ARG A 792 -23.57 -9.61 -20.30
CA ARG A 792 -22.66 -8.46 -20.38
C ARG A 792 -22.01 -8.10 -19.04
N PRO A 793 -22.72 -8.17 -17.88
CA PRO A 793 -22.12 -7.95 -16.57
C PRO A 793 -20.99 -8.93 -16.26
N THR A 794 -21.18 -10.24 -16.50
CA THR A 794 -20.14 -11.27 -16.33
C THR A 794 -18.91 -11.03 -17.20
N LEU A 795 -19.08 -10.61 -18.45
CA LEU A 795 -17.93 -10.24 -19.29
C LEU A 795 -17.20 -9.01 -18.75
N GLU A 796 -17.93 -8.05 -18.17
CA GLU A 796 -17.31 -6.85 -17.59
C GLU A 796 -16.55 -7.16 -16.30
N THR A 797 -17.02 -8.07 -15.45
CA THR A 797 -16.25 -8.53 -14.29
C THR A 797 -14.96 -9.21 -14.72
N CYS A 798 -14.99 -10.04 -15.77
CA CYS A 798 -13.81 -10.71 -16.31
C CYS A 798 -12.81 -9.71 -16.91
N VAL A 799 -13.28 -8.66 -17.60
CA VAL A 799 -12.44 -7.53 -18.04
C VAL A 799 -11.81 -6.82 -16.84
N GLY A 800 -12.58 -6.57 -15.78
CA GLY A 800 -12.08 -5.95 -14.54
C GLY A 800 -10.99 -6.78 -13.87
N VAL A 801 -11.20 -8.09 -13.74
CA VAL A 801 -10.22 -9.03 -13.16
C VAL A 801 -8.94 -9.07 -13.99
N ALA A 802 -9.04 -9.17 -15.32
CA ALA A 802 -7.87 -9.14 -16.21
C ALA A 802 -7.13 -7.80 -16.16
N ALA A 803 -7.85 -6.67 -16.05
CA ALA A 803 -7.26 -5.34 -15.92
C ALA A 803 -6.51 -5.16 -14.59
N ILE A 804 -7.08 -5.65 -13.48
CA ILE A 804 -6.39 -5.68 -12.19
C ILE A 804 -5.16 -6.58 -12.28
N ALA A 805 -5.28 -7.79 -12.82
CA ALA A 805 -4.16 -8.71 -12.99
C ALA A 805 -3.00 -8.08 -13.77
N LEU A 806 -3.29 -7.40 -14.89
CA LEU A 806 -2.29 -6.68 -15.67
C LEU A 806 -1.60 -5.58 -14.83
N SER A 807 -2.39 -4.83 -14.06
CA SER A 807 -1.85 -3.78 -13.19
C SER A 807 -1.04 -4.32 -12.01
N LEU A 808 -1.32 -5.53 -11.52
CA LEU A 808 -0.54 -6.19 -10.48
C LEU A 808 0.86 -6.54 -11.00
N VAL A 809 0.96 -7.13 -12.19
CA VAL A 809 2.25 -7.45 -12.81
C VAL A 809 3.08 -6.19 -13.04
N MET A 810 2.44 -5.14 -13.54
CA MET A 810 3.07 -3.86 -13.86
C MET A 810 3.03 -2.84 -12.72
N ALA A 811 2.80 -3.28 -11.48
CA ALA A 811 2.57 -2.39 -10.34
C ALA A 811 3.77 -1.45 -10.09
N GLY A 812 3.49 -0.14 -10.03
CA GLY A 812 4.48 0.92 -9.82
C GLY A 812 5.31 1.33 -11.06
N THR A 813 5.30 0.54 -12.14
CA THR A 813 6.11 0.84 -13.35
C THR A 813 5.57 2.02 -14.18
N GLY A 814 4.26 2.30 -14.08
CA GLY A 814 3.60 3.29 -14.90
C GLY A 814 3.51 2.93 -16.39
N ASP A 815 3.55 1.65 -16.77
CA ASP A 815 3.58 1.21 -18.17
C ASP A 815 2.53 1.90 -19.07
N LEU A 816 2.99 2.32 -20.26
CA LEU A 816 2.19 3.14 -21.16
C LEU A 816 1.14 2.32 -21.92
N ALA A 817 1.43 1.06 -22.25
CA ALA A 817 0.47 0.20 -22.94
C ALA A 817 -0.70 -0.14 -22.00
N ALA A 818 -0.40 -0.51 -20.76
CA ALA A 818 -1.39 -0.72 -19.70
C ALA A 818 -2.21 0.56 -19.43
N LEU A 819 -1.56 1.73 -19.29
CA LEU A 819 -2.26 3.01 -19.09
C LEU A 819 -3.23 3.32 -20.23
N ARG A 820 -2.83 3.11 -21.50
CA ARG A 820 -3.70 3.33 -22.67
C ARG A 820 -4.92 2.40 -22.64
N LEU A 821 -4.74 1.14 -22.27
CA LEU A 821 -5.85 0.19 -22.11
C LEU A 821 -6.81 0.66 -21.01
N LEU A 822 -6.30 0.93 -19.80
CA LEU A 822 -7.11 1.39 -18.66
C LEU A 822 -7.83 2.71 -18.96
N ARG A 823 -7.19 3.64 -19.67
CA ARG A 823 -7.82 4.88 -20.14
C ARG A 823 -9.00 4.58 -21.06
N ARG A 824 -8.85 3.69 -22.04
CA ARG A 824 -9.95 3.29 -22.93
C ARG A 824 -11.07 2.62 -22.14
N LEU A 825 -10.73 1.73 -21.19
CA LEU A 825 -11.73 1.08 -20.33
C LEU A 825 -12.55 2.10 -19.53
N ARG A 826 -11.91 3.12 -18.97
CA ARG A 826 -12.53 4.22 -18.21
C ARG A 826 -13.39 5.16 -19.08
N LEU A 827 -13.03 5.34 -20.35
CA LEU A 827 -13.77 6.21 -21.28
C LEU A 827 -15.07 5.58 -21.79
N ARG A 828 -15.21 4.26 -21.67
CA ARG A 828 -16.50 3.59 -21.88
C ARG A 828 -17.44 4.08 -20.79
N LEU A 829 -18.33 4.98 -21.16
CA LEU A 829 -19.46 5.41 -20.36
C LEU A 829 -20.69 5.24 -21.22
N ASP A 830 -21.80 4.88 -20.61
CA ASP A 830 -23.08 4.93 -21.30
C ASP A 830 -23.30 6.36 -21.80
N VAL A 831 -23.23 6.53 -23.12
CA VAL A 831 -23.73 7.75 -23.75
C VAL A 831 -25.23 7.61 -23.68
N ALA A 832 -25.85 8.28 -22.72
CA ALA A 832 -27.31 8.41 -22.60
C ALA A 832 -27.89 9.23 -23.77
N GLY A 833 -27.62 8.82 -25.02
CA GLY A 833 -27.86 9.66 -26.19
C GLY A 833 -27.80 8.99 -27.56
N VAL A 834 -27.88 7.66 -27.70
CA VAL A 834 -28.08 7.05 -29.03
C VAL A 834 -29.13 5.94 -28.98
N ALA A 835 -30.22 6.18 -29.72
CA ALA A 835 -31.36 5.32 -30.06
C ALA A 835 -32.55 5.27 -29.07
N GLY A 836 -33.39 6.32 -29.10
CA GLY A 836 -34.84 6.14 -29.14
C GLY A 836 -35.67 6.22 -27.85
N ALA A 837 -35.05 6.21 -26.66
CA ALA A 837 -35.77 6.39 -25.40
C ALA A 837 -35.08 7.46 -24.55
N ALA A 838 -35.79 8.55 -24.25
CA ALA A 838 -35.32 9.57 -23.32
C ALA A 838 -35.16 8.95 -21.93
N ALA A 839 -33.94 8.57 -21.55
CA ALA A 839 -33.64 8.14 -20.19
C ALA A 839 -33.81 9.36 -19.27
N THR A 840 -34.86 9.34 -18.44
CA THR A 840 -35.14 10.40 -17.47
C THR A 840 -34.10 10.38 -16.34
N ALA A 841 -33.89 11.52 -15.68
CA ALA A 841 -33.03 11.61 -14.50
C ALA A 841 -33.33 10.51 -13.46
N ALA A 842 -34.61 10.19 -13.23
CA ALA A 842 -35.03 9.14 -12.30
C ALA A 842 -34.58 7.73 -12.75
N THR A 843 -34.67 7.40 -14.04
CA THR A 843 -34.21 6.09 -14.55
C THR A 843 -32.69 5.94 -14.48
N ALA A 844 -31.95 7.01 -14.77
CA ALA A 844 -30.49 7.02 -14.64
C ALA A 844 -30.07 6.91 -13.16
N ALA A 845 -30.78 7.60 -12.26
CA ALA A 845 -30.55 7.53 -10.84
C ALA A 845 -30.82 6.11 -10.29
N ALA A 846 -31.97 5.52 -10.66
CA ALA A 846 -32.29 4.13 -10.31
C ALA A 846 -31.25 3.14 -10.85
N ALA A 847 -30.78 3.31 -12.09
CA ALA A 847 -29.73 2.44 -12.64
C ALA A 847 -28.39 2.56 -11.88
N ALA A 848 -28.03 3.78 -11.47
CA ALA A 848 -26.83 4.06 -10.69
C ALA A 848 -26.89 3.48 -9.27
N THR A 849 -28.06 3.50 -8.62
CA THR A 849 -28.24 3.00 -7.26
C THR A 849 -28.57 1.50 -7.19
N THR A 850 -29.20 0.92 -8.20
CA THR A 850 -29.50 -0.52 -8.26
C THR A 850 -28.35 -1.36 -8.81
N GLY A 851 -27.36 -0.73 -9.45
CA GLY A 851 -26.19 -1.44 -9.97
C GLY A 851 -26.42 -2.18 -11.28
N ALA A 852 -27.56 -1.97 -11.95
CA ALA A 852 -27.91 -2.60 -13.23
C ALA A 852 -26.91 -2.28 -14.37
N GLY A 853 -26.02 -1.31 -14.19
CA GLY A 853 -24.90 -1.02 -15.09
C GLY A 853 -25.30 -0.46 -16.46
N GLY A 854 -26.58 -0.17 -16.68
CA GLY A 854 -27.09 0.42 -17.92
C GLY A 854 -26.86 -0.44 -19.17
N ALA A 855 -26.93 0.17 -20.35
CA ALA A 855 -26.77 -0.52 -21.63
C ALA A 855 -25.33 -1.02 -21.87
N ALA A 856 -24.34 -0.41 -21.22
CA ALA A 856 -22.94 -0.85 -21.24
C ALA A 856 -22.63 -1.92 -20.20
N GLY A 857 -23.49 -2.19 -19.22
CA GLY A 857 -23.22 -3.13 -18.12
C GLY A 857 -22.06 -2.69 -17.21
N LEU A 858 -21.80 -1.38 -17.10
CA LEU A 858 -20.75 -0.82 -16.25
C LEU A 858 -21.33 -0.50 -14.86
N SER A 859 -21.21 -1.45 -13.94
CA SER A 859 -21.60 -1.26 -12.53
C SER A 859 -20.59 -0.40 -11.77
N HIS A 860 -20.94 0.02 -10.55
CA HIS A 860 -20.01 0.71 -9.66
C HIS A 860 -18.73 -0.11 -9.45
N GLY A 861 -18.86 -1.42 -9.24
CA GLY A 861 -17.75 -2.35 -9.07
C GLY A 861 -16.78 -2.41 -10.27
N ALA A 862 -17.28 -2.31 -11.49
CA ALA A 862 -16.41 -2.23 -12.68
C ALA A 862 -15.56 -0.95 -12.66
N HIS A 863 -16.13 0.18 -12.22
CA HIS A 863 -15.37 1.42 -12.04
C HIS A 863 -14.36 1.32 -10.89
N VAL A 864 -14.68 0.62 -9.80
CA VAL A 864 -13.75 0.31 -8.72
C VAL A 864 -12.56 -0.49 -9.25
N ALA A 865 -12.80 -1.57 -10.01
CA ALA A 865 -11.75 -2.39 -10.59
C ALA A 865 -10.81 -1.59 -11.51
N ILE A 866 -11.37 -0.76 -12.41
CA ILE A 866 -10.59 0.08 -13.32
C ILE A 866 -9.80 1.15 -12.55
N SER A 867 -10.40 1.79 -11.56
CA SER A 867 -9.73 2.80 -10.75
C SER A 867 -8.61 2.20 -9.91
N MET A 868 -8.85 1.05 -9.28
CA MET A 868 -7.87 0.29 -8.52
C MET A 868 -6.69 -0.12 -9.41
N ALA A 869 -6.95 -0.66 -10.60
CA ALA A 869 -5.91 -1.02 -11.56
C ALA A 869 -5.05 0.19 -11.99
N LEU A 870 -5.67 1.36 -12.18
CA LEU A 870 -4.95 2.59 -12.50
C LEU A 870 -4.08 3.05 -11.33
N GLY A 871 -4.58 2.93 -10.09
CA GLY A 871 -3.83 3.20 -8.87
C GLY A 871 -2.63 2.26 -8.67
N PHE A 872 -2.80 0.95 -8.92
CA PHE A 872 -1.72 -0.05 -8.82
C PHE A 872 -0.61 0.19 -9.84
N LEU A 873 -0.96 0.57 -11.07
CA LEU A 873 0.02 0.90 -12.10
C LEU A 873 0.97 2.03 -11.68
N PHE A 874 0.49 2.98 -10.88
CA PHE A 874 1.25 4.12 -10.34
C PHE A 874 1.35 4.08 -8.81
N LEU A 875 1.47 2.90 -8.21
CA LEU A 875 1.47 2.71 -6.76
C LEU A 875 2.50 3.61 -6.07
N GLY A 876 2.05 4.45 -5.13
CA GLY A 876 2.90 5.44 -4.44
C GLY A 876 3.61 6.42 -5.38
N GLY A 877 2.96 6.83 -6.47
CA GLY A 877 3.54 7.67 -7.52
C GLY A 877 4.61 6.97 -8.37
N GLY A 878 4.73 5.63 -8.26
CA GLY A 878 5.78 4.81 -8.88
C GLY A 878 6.94 4.46 -7.94
N THR A 879 6.86 4.80 -6.65
CA THR A 879 7.91 4.50 -5.67
C THR A 879 7.71 3.18 -4.92
N LYS A 880 6.55 2.54 -5.09
CA LYS A 880 6.17 1.29 -4.41
C LYS A 880 5.74 0.24 -5.41
N THR A 881 5.93 -1.02 -5.04
CA THR A 881 5.42 -2.18 -5.77
C THR A 881 4.97 -3.25 -4.77
N PHE A 882 4.31 -4.30 -5.25
CA PHE A 882 3.84 -5.39 -4.40
C PHE A 882 4.94 -6.42 -4.14
N ALA A 883 4.90 -7.04 -2.96
CA ALA A 883 5.70 -8.20 -2.63
C ALA A 883 4.86 -9.49 -2.83
N THR A 884 5.54 -10.61 -3.06
CA THR A 884 4.93 -11.93 -3.30
C THR A 884 5.18 -12.90 -2.14
N ASP A 885 5.42 -12.39 -0.93
CA ASP A 885 5.40 -13.20 0.29
C ASP A 885 3.98 -13.70 0.60
N ASP A 886 3.86 -14.73 1.43
CA ASP A 886 2.59 -15.42 1.70
C ASP A 886 1.55 -14.48 2.29
N ALA A 887 1.99 -13.60 3.21
CA ALA A 887 1.16 -12.58 3.84
C ALA A 887 0.69 -11.52 2.83
N SER A 888 1.59 -11.04 1.96
CA SER A 888 1.22 -10.10 0.90
C SER A 888 0.27 -10.71 -0.13
N ILE A 889 0.44 -11.98 -0.52
CA ILE A 889 -0.49 -12.66 -1.44
C ILE A 889 -1.87 -12.81 -0.80
N ALA A 890 -1.93 -13.19 0.48
CA ALA A 890 -3.19 -13.27 1.20
C ALA A 890 -3.89 -11.91 1.29
N ALA A 891 -3.15 -10.85 1.65
CA ALA A 891 -3.68 -9.49 1.70
C ALA A 891 -4.12 -8.98 0.33
N LEU A 892 -3.36 -9.28 -0.73
CA LEU A 892 -3.73 -8.98 -2.11
C LEU A 892 -5.05 -9.66 -2.43
N LEU A 893 -5.16 -10.98 -2.27
CA LEU A 893 -6.36 -11.76 -2.55
C LEU A 893 -7.61 -11.21 -1.83
N ILE A 894 -7.47 -10.77 -0.57
CA ILE A 894 -8.56 -10.12 0.18
C ILE A 894 -8.96 -8.79 -0.47
N SER A 895 -8.00 -7.99 -0.94
CA SER A 895 -8.26 -6.69 -1.55
C SER A 895 -8.82 -6.74 -2.98
N ILE A 896 -8.49 -7.78 -3.75
CA ILE A 896 -8.89 -7.94 -5.16
C ILE A 896 -9.94 -9.05 -5.35
N TYR A 897 -10.73 -9.35 -4.31
CA TYR A 897 -11.74 -10.41 -4.39
C TYR A 897 -12.65 -10.21 -5.63
N PRO A 898 -12.76 -11.21 -6.52
CA PRO A 898 -13.24 -11.02 -7.89
C PRO A 898 -14.77 -10.97 -8.00
N ARG A 899 -15.45 -10.49 -6.95
CA ARG A 899 -16.87 -10.07 -6.96
C ARG A 899 -16.95 -8.65 -6.46
N PHE A 900 -17.02 -7.72 -7.41
CA PHE A 900 -17.11 -6.30 -7.13
C PHE A 900 -18.54 -5.89 -6.75
N PRO A 901 -18.71 -4.82 -5.95
CA PRO A 901 -20.03 -4.36 -5.52
C PRO A 901 -20.86 -3.85 -6.71
N GLN A 902 -22.17 -4.16 -6.72
CA GLN A 902 -23.04 -3.71 -7.82
C GLN A 902 -23.33 -2.21 -7.74
N ASN A 903 -23.56 -1.71 -6.53
CA ASN A 903 -23.77 -0.28 -6.23
C ASN A 903 -22.80 0.19 -5.12
N THR A 904 -22.90 1.45 -4.68
CA THR A 904 -21.95 2.00 -3.68
C THR A 904 -22.12 1.44 -2.27
N ASN A 905 -23.27 0.85 -1.93
CA ASN A 905 -23.58 0.32 -0.59
C ASN A 905 -23.71 -1.20 -0.55
N ASP A 906 -23.49 -1.88 -1.67
CA ASP A 906 -23.60 -3.32 -1.80
C ASP A 906 -22.36 -4.00 -1.21
N GLN A 907 -22.45 -4.34 0.08
CA GLN A 907 -21.45 -5.13 0.81
C GLN A 907 -21.95 -6.56 1.05
N ARG A 908 -22.81 -7.08 0.16
CA ARG A 908 -23.43 -8.40 0.35
C ARG A 908 -22.39 -9.51 0.29
N CYS A 909 -21.48 -9.42 -0.68
CA CYS A 909 -20.55 -10.49 -1.06
C CYS A 909 -19.13 -10.36 -0.50
N HIS A 910 -18.70 -9.16 -0.11
CA HIS A 910 -17.31 -8.84 0.25
C HIS A 910 -17.25 -7.79 1.33
#